data_AF-A0A946XHZ0-F1
#
_entry.id   AF-A0A946XHZ0-F1
#
_cell.length_a   1.000
_cell.length_b   1.000
_cell.length_c   1.000
_cell.angle_alpha   90.00
_cell.angle_beta   90.00
_cell.angle_gamma   90.00
#
_symmetry.space_group_name_H-M   'P 1'
#
loop_
_entity.id
_entity.type
_entity.pdbx_description
1 polymer ?
#
loop_
_entity_poly.entity_id
_entity_poly.type
_entity_poly.pdbx_seq_one_letter_code
_entity_poly.pdbx_strand_id
1 'polypeptide(L)'
;MFKKRNAFTAVEVALAMGIVAVMAGVTVPMYRTYQIRSDLDTVTEQTIQGIRRAQVLAQSNEHDLPWGYYVQDGVIFAGQAYQVRNEEYDEMYPVPSTINTSGLSEVVFSQLEGVPDREGEIIIQALNGDRRVIQIGLYGVLEASDIESPEIVEGSSEEEDDEGSDSSEGSDSSDGSEGSDSSEGDPGGSSSTSSEGETGDDSGDGDDSDDSGDDEYPNPDEGDTTTCEDRFYIKDDGTIETLGTVNATFNVLGSEITYGENGPKVKVTIEASTDDGETWFDLFNGKAVKRGDTEIVRNLTSGSKVLLRIEGRHSWFFRKEYASNDSDEHIFVLRNSDPVPQFPVFNDQTGLEDFLQDILNEDGTISIGQYDTVFLTELGSLGEDSSDFQDAVIQVSFNLAEGSCVVGTDIPSVKVEFSRIENSGNGDTNNVVFVGAQEVPFADSQWIPLEDALGNAILDVPSTEDVPGIGLSREDGFIRVLNYGNNSFGSLEISDSKIIFNDAAIEYIENESGTYQTENPFDGIVNDGAGGDEITLLTGSQSLLFQSRVTVANDGLLIYWQRGNPEGVVDPDSEDDPDGSDDTDPGTDTDDDSDTDSDGGGDIAEETPDPCGIPYTINQGRITVNEPADITVRTLGSYSTYGSRGPEISTYLHASFDGGTSYQTLFEYRDIDGGERQTFSDIASGSTIT
;
A
#
# COMPACT_ATOMS: atom_id res chain seq x y z
N MET A 1 -10.29 -22.17 -78.30
CA MET A 1 -11.55 -22.52 -77.61
C MET A 1 -11.73 -21.51 -76.49
N PHE A 2 -12.53 -20.46 -76.69
CA PHE A 2 -12.73 -19.43 -75.65
C PHE A 2 -13.72 -19.97 -74.62
N LYS A 3 -13.24 -20.18 -73.39
CA LYS A 3 -14.06 -20.58 -72.24
C LYS A 3 -15.05 -19.44 -71.96
N LYS A 4 -16.35 -19.70 -72.13
CA LYS A 4 -17.42 -18.76 -71.74
C LYS A 4 -17.23 -18.44 -70.26
N ARG A 5 -16.89 -17.20 -69.94
CA ARG A 5 -16.90 -16.72 -68.55
C ARG A 5 -18.37 -16.52 -68.16
N ASN A 6 -18.81 -17.18 -67.11
CA ASN A 6 -20.14 -16.99 -66.56
C ASN A 6 -20.23 -15.56 -66.03
N ALA A 7 -21.23 -14.81 -66.46
CA ALA A 7 -21.55 -13.48 -65.93
C ALA A 7 -22.53 -13.62 -64.76
N PHE A 8 -22.51 -12.66 -63.83
CA PHE A 8 -23.46 -12.60 -62.71
C PHE A 8 -24.90 -12.46 -63.22
N THR A 9 -25.82 -13.12 -62.52
CA THR A 9 -27.26 -13.00 -62.77
C THR A 9 -27.79 -11.68 -62.18
N ALA A 10 -28.89 -11.16 -62.73
CA ALA A 10 -29.51 -9.94 -62.21
C ALA A 10 -29.94 -10.06 -60.73
N VAL A 11 -30.28 -11.27 -60.28
CA VAL A 11 -30.66 -11.56 -58.89
C VAL A 11 -29.44 -11.48 -57.96
N GLU A 12 -28.29 -12.01 -58.36
CA GLU A 12 -27.04 -11.91 -57.57
C GLU A 12 -26.59 -10.46 -57.41
N VAL A 13 -26.71 -9.64 -58.46
CA VAL A 13 -26.40 -8.21 -58.37
C VAL A 13 -27.36 -7.49 -57.42
N ALA A 14 -28.66 -7.79 -57.50
CA ALA A 14 -29.66 -7.19 -56.60
C ALA A 14 -29.43 -7.60 -55.13
N LEU A 15 -29.07 -8.85 -54.88
CA LEU A 15 -28.75 -9.35 -53.54
C LEU A 15 -27.49 -8.66 -52.99
N ALA A 16 -26.42 -8.58 -53.78
CA ALA A 16 -25.19 -7.92 -53.36
C ALA A 16 -25.41 -6.44 -53.03
N MET A 17 -26.20 -5.72 -53.84
CA MET A 17 -26.57 -4.33 -53.54
C MET A 17 -27.41 -4.20 -52.27
N GLY A 18 -28.33 -5.15 -52.03
CA GLY A 18 -29.12 -5.20 -50.80
C GLY A 18 -28.27 -5.38 -49.55
N ILE A 19 -27.30 -6.30 -49.59
CA ILE A 19 -26.38 -6.55 -48.47
C ILE A 19 -25.51 -5.30 -48.21
N VAL A 20 -24.97 -4.66 -49.26
CA VAL A 20 -24.20 -3.41 -49.11
C VAL A 20 -25.05 -2.29 -48.51
N ALA A 21 -26.32 -2.16 -48.89
CA ALA A 21 -27.21 -1.16 -48.33
C ALA A 21 -27.51 -1.39 -46.83
N VAL A 22 -27.72 -2.65 -46.43
CA VAL A 22 -27.93 -3.02 -45.02
C VAL A 22 -26.65 -2.77 -44.20
N MET A 23 -25.49 -3.18 -44.70
CA MET A 23 -24.21 -2.91 -44.03
C MET A 23 -23.97 -1.41 -43.88
N ALA A 24 -24.16 -0.62 -44.94
CA ALA A 24 -24.02 0.84 -44.86
C ALA A 24 -25.00 1.46 -43.84
N GLY A 25 -26.22 0.92 -43.73
CA GLY A 25 -27.21 1.38 -42.75
C GLY A 25 -26.78 1.19 -41.30
N VAL A 26 -25.98 0.17 -40.99
CA VAL A 26 -25.47 -0.11 -39.63
C VAL A 26 -24.09 0.50 -39.39
N THR A 27 -23.19 0.42 -40.37
CA THR A 27 -21.80 0.89 -40.23
C THR A 27 -21.70 2.41 -40.10
N VAL A 28 -22.51 3.17 -40.84
CA VAL A 28 -22.45 4.65 -40.80
C VAL A 28 -22.78 5.22 -39.40
N PRO A 29 -23.90 4.85 -38.74
CA PRO A 29 -24.17 5.35 -37.39
C PRO A 29 -23.16 4.85 -36.36
N MET A 30 -22.71 3.59 -36.45
CA MET A 30 -21.69 3.05 -35.55
C MET A 30 -20.36 3.80 -35.66
N TYR A 31 -19.91 4.08 -36.90
CA TYR A 31 -18.71 4.87 -37.15
C TYR A 31 -18.84 6.29 -36.60
N ARG A 32 -20.03 6.90 -36.71
CA ARG A 32 -20.29 8.23 -36.15
C ARG A 32 -20.21 8.25 -34.62
N THR A 33 -20.80 7.26 -33.94
CA THR A 33 -20.69 7.14 -32.47
C THR A 33 -19.25 6.94 -32.04
N TYR A 34 -18.50 6.08 -32.75
CA TYR A 34 -17.07 5.88 -32.50
C TYR A 34 -16.27 7.18 -32.65
N GLN A 35 -16.51 7.93 -33.74
CA GLN A 35 -15.83 9.21 -33.96
C GLN A 35 -16.12 10.22 -32.84
N ILE A 36 -17.38 10.30 -32.38
CA ILE A 36 -17.77 11.20 -31.29
C ILE A 36 -17.07 10.85 -29.97
N ARG A 37 -16.95 9.56 -29.62
CA ARG A 37 -16.19 9.12 -28.43
C ARG A 37 -14.69 9.39 -28.57
N SER A 38 -14.14 9.14 -29.75
CA SER A 38 -12.74 9.46 -30.05
C SER A 38 -12.44 10.95 -29.92
N ASP A 39 -13.37 11.82 -30.37
CA ASP A 39 -13.26 13.27 -30.19
C ASP A 39 -13.29 13.64 -28.70
N LEU A 40 -14.19 13.01 -27.91
CA LEU A 40 -14.32 13.24 -26.46
C LEU A 40 -13.03 12.92 -25.71
N ASP A 41 -12.46 11.73 -25.95
CA ASP A 41 -11.21 11.32 -25.32
C ASP A 41 -10.04 12.23 -25.74
N THR A 42 -9.98 12.61 -27.03
CA THR A 42 -8.93 13.51 -27.55
C THR A 42 -9.01 14.88 -26.89
N VAL A 43 -10.20 15.48 -26.77
CA VAL A 43 -10.38 16.79 -26.13
C VAL A 43 -10.09 16.72 -24.64
N THR A 44 -10.47 15.64 -23.98
CA THR A 44 -10.18 15.42 -22.55
C THR A 44 -8.67 15.42 -22.31
N GLU A 45 -7.93 14.61 -23.06
CA GLU A 45 -6.47 14.54 -22.95
C GLU A 45 -5.78 15.87 -23.31
N GLN A 46 -6.25 16.54 -24.38
CA GLN A 46 -5.73 17.86 -24.77
C GLN A 46 -6.00 18.94 -23.71
N THR A 47 -7.15 18.87 -23.03
CA THR A 47 -7.51 19.77 -21.93
C THR A 47 -6.56 19.56 -20.76
N ILE A 48 -6.35 18.31 -20.32
CA ILE A 48 -5.43 17.98 -19.23
C ILE A 48 -4.00 18.44 -19.56
N GLN A 49 -3.51 18.14 -20.76
CA GLN A 49 -2.18 18.55 -21.21
C GLN A 49 -2.06 20.08 -21.29
N GLY A 50 -3.10 20.76 -21.77
CA GLY A 50 -3.16 22.21 -21.87
C GLY A 50 -3.09 22.89 -20.50
N ILE A 51 -3.84 22.37 -19.52
CA ILE A 51 -3.85 22.87 -18.15
C ILE A 51 -2.49 22.64 -17.48
N ARG A 52 -1.93 21.43 -17.57
CA ARG A 52 -0.58 21.12 -17.03
C ARG A 52 0.50 22.00 -17.66
N ARG A 53 0.41 22.27 -18.97
CA ARG A 53 1.32 23.18 -19.66
C ARG A 53 1.18 24.62 -19.17
N ALA A 54 -0.05 25.12 -19.00
CA ALA A 54 -0.29 26.45 -18.45
C ALA A 54 0.30 26.59 -17.04
N GLN A 55 0.15 25.56 -16.19
CA GLN A 55 0.73 25.53 -14.84
C GLN A 55 2.27 25.62 -14.89
N VAL A 56 2.92 24.80 -15.72
CA VAL A 56 4.39 24.83 -15.87
C VAL A 56 4.88 26.18 -16.37
N LEU A 57 4.18 26.82 -17.32
CA LEU A 57 4.53 28.15 -17.83
C LEU A 57 4.40 29.24 -16.75
N ALA A 58 3.40 29.12 -15.86
CA ALA A 58 3.24 30.01 -14.71
C ALA A 58 4.35 29.80 -13.67
N GLN A 59 4.70 28.55 -13.36
CA GLN A 59 5.77 28.21 -12.40
C GLN A 59 7.15 28.65 -12.89
N SER A 60 7.42 28.53 -14.18
CA SER A 60 8.66 29.05 -14.78
C SER A 60 8.68 30.58 -14.89
N ASN A 61 7.58 31.24 -14.51
CA ASN A 61 7.33 32.67 -14.69
C ASN A 61 7.62 33.14 -16.13
N GLU A 62 7.20 32.35 -17.12
CA GLU A 62 7.46 32.66 -18.52
C GLU A 62 6.80 34.01 -18.87
N HIS A 63 7.59 34.93 -19.40
CA HIS A 63 7.19 36.31 -19.74
C HIS A 63 6.68 37.18 -18.58
N ASP A 64 6.91 36.80 -17.31
CA ASP A 64 6.46 37.56 -16.14
C ASP A 64 4.94 37.79 -16.11
N LEU A 65 4.17 36.82 -16.63
CA LEU A 65 2.71 36.82 -16.69
C LEU A 65 2.16 35.54 -16.08
N PRO A 66 0.97 35.58 -15.44
CA PRO A 66 0.26 34.35 -15.13
C PRO A 66 -0.19 33.67 -16.44
N TRP A 67 -0.38 32.36 -16.38
CA TRP A 67 -0.81 31.55 -17.51
C TRP A 67 -2.06 30.77 -17.15
N GLY A 68 -2.95 30.59 -18.13
CA GLY A 68 -4.19 29.87 -17.93
C GLY A 68 -4.60 29.05 -19.15
N TYR A 69 -5.65 28.27 -18.98
CA TYR A 69 -6.28 27.49 -20.04
C TYR A 69 -7.76 27.83 -20.14
N TYR A 70 -8.22 28.20 -21.34
CA TYR A 70 -9.62 28.46 -21.65
C TYR A 70 -10.22 27.24 -22.35
N VAL A 71 -11.17 26.58 -21.69
CA VAL A 71 -11.63 25.23 -22.04
C VAL A 71 -12.44 25.22 -23.34
N GLN A 72 -13.32 26.21 -23.54
CA GLN A 72 -14.28 26.19 -24.65
C GLN A 72 -13.60 26.22 -26.03
N ASP A 73 -12.53 27.00 -26.17
CA ASP A 73 -11.78 27.11 -27.42
C ASP A 73 -10.49 26.28 -27.41
N GLY A 74 -10.16 25.68 -26.26
CA GLY A 74 -8.93 24.93 -26.01
C GLY A 74 -7.68 25.78 -26.16
N VAL A 75 -7.62 26.93 -25.48
CA VAL A 75 -6.53 27.91 -25.65
C VAL A 75 -5.70 28.03 -24.37
N ILE A 76 -4.39 27.78 -24.46
CA ILE A 76 -3.44 28.22 -23.43
C ILE A 76 -3.16 29.70 -23.67
N PHE A 77 -3.25 30.51 -22.64
CA PHE A 77 -3.07 31.96 -22.75
C PHE A 77 -2.21 32.54 -21.62
N ALA A 78 -1.56 33.66 -21.89
CA ALA A 78 -0.86 34.46 -20.89
C ALA A 78 -1.71 35.67 -20.49
N GLY A 79 -2.06 35.81 -19.21
CA GLY A 79 -2.86 36.90 -18.68
C GLY A 79 -3.69 36.50 -17.44
N GLN A 80 -4.21 37.50 -16.72
CA GLN A 80 -4.97 37.29 -15.48
C GLN A 80 -6.35 36.63 -15.70
N ALA A 81 -6.85 36.68 -16.94
CA ALA A 81 -8.06 35.99 -17.39
C ALA A 81 -8.05 35.95 -18.93
N TYR A 82 -8.80 35.03 -19.54
CA TYR A 82 -8.84 34.86 -20.99
C TYR A 82 -9.27 36.14 -21.72
N GLN A 83 -10.15 36.95 -21.11
CA GLN A 83 -10.65 38.20 -21.69
C GLN A 83 -9.60 39.32 -21.80
N VAL A 84 -8.57 39.28 -20.94
CA VAL A 84 -7.51 40.31 -20.87
C VAL A 84 -6.14 39.73 -21.22
N ARG A 85 -6.13 38.58 -21.89
CA ARG A 85 -4.92 37.87 -22.30
C ARG A 85 -4.13 38.62 -23.36
N ASN A 86 -2.87 38.25 -23.51
CA ASN A 86 -2.06 38.64 -24.67
C ASN A 86 -2.16 37.58 -25.77
N GLU A 87 -2.91 37.88 -26.84
CA GLU A 87 -3.13 36.98 -27.97
C GLU A 87 -1.85 36.56 -28.72
N GLU A 88 -0.72 37.28 -28.55
CA GLU A 88 0.57 36.90 -29.15
C GLU A 88 1.12 35.58 -28.59
N TYR A 89 0.69 35.21 -27.38
CA TYR A 89 1.14 34.01 -26.67
C TYR A 89 0.11 32.87 -26.68
N ASP A 90 -0.98 33.00 -27.44
CA ASP A 90 -2.03 31.98 -27.48
C ASP A 90 -1.53 30.69 -28.17
N GLU A 91 -1.70 29.55 -27.49
CA GLU A 91 -1.54 28.22 -28.08
C GLU A 91 -2.90 27.53 -28.21
N MET A 92 -3.27 27.08 -29.41
CA MET A 92 -4.61 26.55 -29.69
C MET A 92 -4.63 25.03 -29.86
N TYR A 93 -5.56 24.40 -29.15
CA TYR A 93 -5.94 22.99 -29.20
C TYR A 93 -7.43 22.94 -29.55
N PRO A 94 -7.78 23.02 -30.85
CA PRO A 94 -9.15 23.28 -31.27
C PRO A 94 -10.11 22.18 -30.82
N VAL A 95 -11.16 22.57 -30.10
CA VAL A 95 -12.24 21.69 -29.66
C VAL A 95 -13.22 21.41 -30.82
N PRO A 96 -13.42 20.15 -31.23
CA PRO A 96 -14.40 19.81 -32.26
C PRO A 96 -15.82 20.21 -31.87
N SER A 97 -16.65 20.61 -32.84
CA SER A 97 -18.05 20.97 -32.60
C SER A 97 -18.95 19.79 -32.18
N THR A 98 -18.40 18.57 -32.14
CA THR A 98 -19.02 17.36 -31.58
C THR A 98 -18.96 17.33 -30.05
N ILE A 99 -18.25 18.28 -29.43
CA ILE A 99 -18.01 18.39 -28.00
C ILE A 99 -18.55 19.73 -27.49
N ASN A 100 -19.23 19.68 -26.35
CA ASN A 100 -19.68 20.81 -25.54
C ASN A 100 -18.92 20.78 -24.21
N THR A 101 -18.63 21.95 -23.66
CA THR A 101 -17.93 22.07 -22.37
C THR A 101 -18.79 22.88 -21.39
N SER A 102 -18.72 22.53 -20.10
CA SER A 102 -19.43 23.19 -19.01
C SER A 102 -18.65 23.07 -17.69
N GLY A 103 -19.15 23.66 -16.60
CA GLY A 103 -18.39 23.80 -15.35
C GLY A 103 -17.44 24.99 -15.41
N LEU A 104 -16.19 24.80 -15.02
CA LEU A 104 -15.14 25.82 -15.11
C LEU A 104 -14.83 26.13 -16.59
N SER A 105 -14.96 27.41 -16.96
CA SER A 105 -14.66 27.88 -18.32
C SER A 105 -13.17 28.16 -18.55
N GLU A 106 -12.45 28.51 -17.49
CA GLU A 106 -11.01 28.76 -17.49
C GLU A 106 -10.39 28.42 -16.14
N VAL A 107 -9.09 28.13 -16.15
CA VAL A 107 -8.25 27.99 -14.95
C VAL A 107 -6.99 28.81 -15.18
N VAL A 108 -6.65 29.71 -14.25
CA VAL A 108 -5.46 30.56 -14.30
C VAL A 108 -4.54 30.21 -13.14
N PHE A 109 -3.25 30.10 -13.40
CA PHE A 109 -2.25 29.71 -12.39
C PHE A 109 -1.45 30.92 -11.89
N SER A 110 -1.19 30.95 -10.58
CA SER A 110 -0.30 31.93 -9.96
C SER A 110 1.14 31.76 -10.45
N GLN A 111 1.85 32.88 -10.58
CA GLN A 111 3.27 32.86 -10.94
C GLN A 111 4.09 32.17 -9.85
N LEU A 112 5.15 31.46 -10.25
CA LEU A 112 6.12 30.76 -9.40
C LEU A 112 5.56 29.56 -8.63
N GLU A 113 4.37 29.67 -8.06
CA GLU A 113 3.75 28.61 -7.26
C GLU A 113 2.93 27.65 -8.13
N GLY A 114 2.31 28.14 -9.22
CA GLY A 114 1.47 27.31 -10.09
C GLY A 114 0.20 26.82 -9.42
N VAL A 115 -0.34 27.60 -8.47
CA VAL A 115 -1.59 27.30 -7.77
C VAL A 115 -2.74 27.85 -8.63
N PRO A 116 -3.79 27.06 -8.92
CA PRO A 116 -4.93 27.53 -9.68
C PRO A 116 -5.71 28.61 -8.90
N ASP A 117 -6.27 29.58 -9.62
CA ASP A 117 -7.07 30.67 -9.04
C ASP A 117 -8.43 30.21 -8.51
N ARG A 118 -8.89 29.04 -8.95
CA ARG A 118 -10.15 28.40 -8.56
C ARG A 118 -10.07 26.89 -8.70
N GLU A 119 -10.73 26.19 -7.78
CA GLU A 119 -10.95 24.75 -7.82
C GLU A 119 -12.33 24.42 -8.39
N GLY A 120 -12.53 23.19 -8.85
CA GLY A 120 -13.82 22.69 -9.33
C GLY A 120 -13.71 21.79 -10.56
N GLU A 121 -14.85 21.61 -11.23
CA GLU A 121 -15.00 20.62 -12.31
C GLU A 121 -15.02 21.26 -13.69
N ILE A 122 -14.33 20.63 -14.63
CA ILE A 122 -14.50 20.86 -16.07
C ILE A 122 -15.24 19.66 -16.64
N ILE A 123 -16.45 19.88 -17.17
CA ILE A 123 -17.29 18.84 -17.73
C ILE A 123 -17.22 18.91 -19.26
N ILE A 124 -16.74 17.85 -19.88
CA ILE A 124 -16.63 17.71 -21.34
C ILE A 124 -17.70 16.70 -21.77
N GLN A 125 -18.66 17.15 -22.58
CA GLN A 125 -19.79 16.34 -23.02
C GLN A 125 -19.86 16.25 -24.54
N ALA A 126 -19.95 15.04 -25.05
CA ALA A 126 -20.15 14.78 -26.46
C ALA A 126 -21.63 14.93 -26.88
N LEU A 127 -21.88 15.15 -28.18
CA LEU A 127 -23.24 15.30 -28.72
C LEU A 127 -24.15 14.07 -28.55
N ASN A 128 -23.58 12.89 -28.30
CA ASN A 128 -24.34 11.68 -27.99
C ASN A 128 -24.71 11.57 -26.49
N GLY A 129 -24.30 12.53 -25.67
CA GLY A 129 -24.59 12.60 -24.24
C GLY A 129 -23.46 12.08 -23.34
N ASP A 130 -22.53 11.28 -23.88
CA ASP A 130 -21.37 10.77 -23.13
C ASP A 130 -20.58 11.95 -22.55
N ARG A 131 -20.17 11.88 -21.29
CA ARG A 131 -19.40 12.94 -20.64
C ARG A 131 -18.19 12.43 -19.86
N ARG A 132 -17.23 13.32 -19.65
CA ARG A 132 -16.04 13.18 -18.79
C ARG A 132 -15.98 14.39 -17.86
N VAL A 133 -15.54 14.18 -16.63
CA VAL A 133 -15.35 15.23 -15.63
C VAL A 133 -13.86 15.30 -15.28
N ILE A 134 -13.24 16.47 -15.40
CA ILE A 134 -11.86 16.72 -14.97
C ILE A 134 -11.91 17.52 -13.66
N GLN A 135 -11.31 16.99 -12.61
CA GLN A 135 -11.24 17.65 -11.30
C GLN A 135 -10.00 18.55 -11.20
N ILE A 136 -10.20 19.80 -10.79
CA ILE A 136 -9.16 20.79 -10.51
C ILE A 136 -9.11 21.03 -9.00
N GLY A 137 -8.01 20.63 -8.36
CA GLY A 137 -7.76 20.84 -6.94
C GLY A 137 -6.65 21.88 -6.69
N LEU A 138 -6.27 22.05 -5.42
CA LEU A 138 -5.29 23.05 -4.98
C LEU A 138 -3.92 22.94 -5.67
N TYR A 139 -3.53 21.75 -6.13
CA TYR A 139 -2.24 21.49 -6.79
C TYR A 139 -2.33 21.37 -8.32
N GLY A 140 -3.50 21.63 -8.93
CA GLY A 140 -3.73 21.53 -10.37
C GLY A 140 -4.70 20.39 -10.75
N VAL A 141 -4.43 19.72 -11.88
CA VAL A 141 -5.30 18.62 -12.37
C VAL A 141 -5.06 17.35 -11.56
N LEU A 142 -6.12 16.81 -10.96
CA LEU A 142 -6.08 15.56 -10.21
C LEU A 142 -6.25 14.37 -11.16
N GLU A 143 -7.43 14.21 -11.73
CA GLU A 143 -7.77 13.08 -12.62
C GLU A 143 -8.99 13.42 -13.50
N ALA A 144 -9.22 12.61 -14.54
CA ALA A 144 -10.45 12.63 -15.32
C ALA A 144 -11.30 11.38 -15.03
N SER A 145 -12.61 11.57 -14.88
CA SER A 145 -13.56 10.50 -14.61
C SER A 145 -13.63 9.47 -15.74
N ASP A 146 -14.24 8.32 -15.45
CA ASP A 146 -14.64 7.39 -16.49
C ASP A 146 -15.73 7.96 -17.43
N ILE A 147 -15.99 7.32 -18.60
CA ILE A 147 -17.07 7.78 -19.51
C ILE A 147 -18.38 7.52 -18.79
N GLU A 148 -19.09 8.59 -18.52
CA GLU A 148 -20.46 8.52 -18.05
C GLU A 148 -21.37 8.65 -19.26
N SER A 149 -21.98 7.55 -19.67
CA SER A 149 -23.10 7.59 -20.62
C SER A 149 -24.34 8.07 -19.89
N PRO A 150 -25.22 8.89 -20.52
CA PRO A 150 -26.47 9.26 -19.89
C PRO A 150 -27.24 7.99 -19.58
N GLU A 151 -27.62 7.80 -18.31
CA GLU A 151 -28.53 6.72 -17.96
C GLU A 151 -29.74 6.85 -18.88
N ILE A 152 -29.99 5.80 -19.66
CA ILE A 152 -31.24 5.67 -20.37
C ILE A 152 -32.24 5.53 -19.23
N VAL A 153 -32.89 6.64 -18.86
CA VAL A 153 -34.10 6.59 -18.04
C VAL A 153 -35.05 5.75 -18.86
N GLU A 154 -35.07 4.45 -18.57
CA GLU A 154 -36.04 3.53 -19.15
C GLU A 154 -37.37 4.09 -18.70
N GLY A 155 -38.03 4.78 -19.62
CA GLY A 155 -39.34 5.35 -19.39
C GLY A 155 -40.20 4.21 -18.90
N SER A 156 -40.55 4.27 -17.62
CA SER A 156 -41.61 3.47 -17.04
C SER A 156 -42.76 3.50 -18.03
N SER A 157 -43.07 2.34 -18.61
CA SER A 157 -44.24 2.16 -19.43
C SER A 157 -45.45 2.58 -18.60
N GLU A 158 -45.90 3.82 -18.79
CA GLU A 158 -47.22 4.24 -18.38
C GLU A 158 -48.19 3.34 -19.15
N GLU A 159 -48.75 2.36 -18.44
CA GLU A 159 -49.90 1.62 -18.90
C GLU A 159 -51.01 2.64 -19.20
N GLU A 160 -51.34 2.77 -20.48
CA GLU A 160 -52.53 3.50 -20.95
C GLU A 160 -53.78 2.76 -20.45
N ASP A 161 -54.21 3.04 -19.22
CA ASP A 161 -55.57 2.78 -18.78
C ASP A 161 -56.51 3.85 -19.37
N ASP A 162 -57.16 3.45 -20.44
CA ASP A 162 -58.32 4.10 -21.06
C ASP A 162 -59.52 4.05 -20.09
N GLU A 163 -59.69 5.08 -19.26
CA GLU A 163 -60.99 5.43 -18.69
C GLU A 163 -61.40 6.87 -19.03
N GLY A 164 -62.49 6.98 -19.79
CA GLY A 164 -63.06 8.24 -20.23
C GLY A 164 -63.92 8.95 -19.18
N SER A 165 -64.14 10.24 -19.46
CA SER A 165 -65.10 11.19 -18.84
C SER A 165 -64.84 11.47 -17.34
N ASP A 166 -64.82 12.71 -16.86
CA ASP A 166 -65.81 13.75 -17.10
C ASP A 166 -65.27 15.13 -16.69
N SER A 167 -65.94 16.15 -17.21
CA SER A 167 -65.71 17.58 -17.09
C SER A 167 -65.93 18.21 -15.69
N SER A 168 -65.08 19.19 -15.30
CA SER A 168 -65.40 20.49 -14.65
C SER A 168 -64.14 21.12 -14.03
N GLU A 169 -63.64 22.25 -14.53
CA GLU A 169 -63.86 23.63 -14.03
C GLU A 169 -63.42 23.94 -12.58
N GLY A 170 -62.61 25.00 -12.44
CA GLY A 170 -62.43 25.81 -11.22
C GLY A 170 -61.05 25.66 -10.58
N SER A 171 -60.09 26.58 -10.78
CA SER A 171 -59.97 27.92 -10.16
C SER A 171 -59.27 27.93 -8.80
N ASP A 172 -58.30 28.83 -8.71
CA ASP A 172 -57.82 29.56 -7.53
C ASP A 172 -56.81 28.95 -6.56
N SER A 173 -55.60 29.50 -6.66
CA SER A 173 -55.01 30.43 -5.68
C SER A 173 -54.53 29.93 -4.31
N SER A 174 -53.28 30.35 -4.06
CA SER A 174 -52.78 30.98 -2.84
C SER A 174 -52.44 30.12 -1.61
N ASP A 175 -51.14 30.18 -1.29
CA ASP A 175 -50.60 30.78 -0.05
C ASP A 175 -50.68 29.98 1.26
N GLY A 176 -49.50 29.77 1.84
CA GLY A 176 -49.29 30.23 3.20
C GLY A 176 -49.20 29.19 4.30
N SER A 177 -48.01 29.17 4.89
CA SER A 177 -47.79 29.28 6.34
C SER A 177 -47.76 27.99 7.18
N GLU A 178 -46.53 27.74 7.67
CA GLU A 178 -46.14 27.51 9.07
C GLU A 178 -47.14 26.93 10.07
N GLY A 179 -46.68 25.91 10.80
CA GLY A 179 -47.32 25.48 12.04
C GLY A 179 -46.62 24.30 12.69
N SER A 180 -45.66 24.61 13.56
CA SER A 180 -45.26 23.83 14.72
C SER A 180 -46.47 23.21 15.44
N ASP A 181 -46.39 21.99 15.96
CA ASP A 181 -46.25 21.76 17.40
C ASP A 181 -46.11 20.27 17.74
N SER A 182 -45.48 20.11 18.89
CA SER A 182 -45.16 18.97 19.72
C SER A 182 -46.26 17.93 20.03
N SER A 183 -45.78 16.74 20.42
CA SER A 183 -46.05 16.07 21.71
C SER A 183 -46.53 14.61 21.62
N GLU A 184 -45.76 13.78 22.34
CA GLU A 184 -46.16 12.69 23.24
C GLU A 184 -46.93 11.47 22.71
N GLY A 185 -46.38 10.27 22.97
CA GLY A 185 -47.08 9.00 22.83
C GLY A 185 -46.25 7.75 23.12
N ASP A 186 -46.05 7.50 24.41
CA ASP A 186 -45.74 6.28 25.20
C ASP A 186 -45.86 4.85 24.54
N PRO A 187 -45.26 3.80 25.14
CA PRO A 187 -44.85 2.56 24.50
C PRO A 187 -45.80 1.37 24.71
N GLY A 188 -45.59 0.34 23.89
CA GLY A 188 -46.10 -1.03 24.05
C GLY A 188 -45.61 -1.83 22.85
N GLY A 189 -45.04 -3.03 22.94
CA GLY A 189 -45.18 -4.08 23.93
C GLY A 189 -45.52 -5.38 23.17
N SER A 190 -44.86 -6.49 23.53
CA SER A 190 -45.07 -7.86 23.02
C SER A 190 -44.59 -8.13 21.57
N SER A 191 -44.11 -9.30 21.18
CA SER A 191 -44.18 -10.64 21.78
C SER A 191 -43.15 -11.57 21.13
N SER A 192 -42.63 -12.48 21.95
CA SER A 192 -41.90 -13.71 21.64
C SER A 192 -42.56 -14.61 20.59
N THR A 193 -41.74 -15.27 19.76
CA THR A 193 -42.06 -16.58 19.20
C THR A 193 -40.80 -17.44 19.10
N SER A 194 -40.72 -18.44 19.96
CA SER A 194 -39.84 -19.60 19.95
C SER A 194 -40.39 -20.67 19.00
N SER A 195 -39.54 -21.35 18.24
CA SER A 195 -39.86 -22.65 17.64
C SER A 195 -38.78 -23.67 17.98
N GLU A 196 -39.17 -24.65 18.77
CA GLU A 196 -38.47 -25.91 19.04
C GLU A 196 -38.76 -26.94 17.91
N GLY A 197 -37.89 -27.93 17.81
CA GLY A 197 -38.14 -29.24 17.17
C GLY A 197 -37.00 -29.65 16.24
N GLU A 198 -36.50 -30.88 16.22
CA GLU A 198 -36.77 -32.09 16.98
C GLU A 198 -35.66 -33.11 16.62
N THR A 199 -35.48 -34.08 17.50
CA THR A 199 -34.49 -35.16 17.53
C THR A 199 -34.54 -36.16 16.36
N GLY A 200 -33.39 -36.76 16.01
CA GLY A 200 -33.31 -38.00 15.24
C GLY A 200 -31.99 -38.76 15.44
N ASP A 201 -32.04 -39.81 16.25
CA ASP A 201 -31.07 -40.92 16.30
C ASP A 201 -31.03 -41.67 14.95
N ASP A 202 -29.84 -42.00 14.44
CA ASP A 202 -29.62 -43.31 13.79
C ASP A 202 -28.14 -43.73 13.84
N SER A 203 -27.95 -45.04 13.90
CA SER A 203 -26.72 -45.76 14.25
C SER A 203 -26.31 -46.71 13.13
N GLY A 204 -25.01 -46.78 12.83
CA GLY A 204 -24.35 -47.76 11.95
C GLY A 204 -22.95 -47.26 11.62
N ASP A 205 -21.84 -47.78 12.14
CA ASP A 205 -21.27 -49.15 12.13
C ASP A 205 -20.77 -49.57 10.73
N GLY A 206 -19.44 -49.66 10.59
CA GLY A 206 -18.65 -50.07 9.40
C GLY A 206 -17.95 -48.90 8.71
N ASP A 207 -16.68 -48.92 8.33
CA ASP A 207 -15.62 -49.94 8.29
C ASP A 207 -14.29 -49.16 8.21
N ASP A 208 -13.25 -49.67 8.87
CA ASP A 208 -11.87 -49.17 8.77
C ASP A 208 -11.31 -49.39 7.36
N SER A 209 -10.94 -48.30 6.67
CA SER A 209 -9.92 -48.36 5.62
C SER A 209 -9.34 -46.98 5.28
N ASP A 210 -8.01 -46.93 5.41
CA ASP A 210 -7.05 -46.20 4.58
C ASP A 210 -6.86 -44.69 4.82
N ASP A 211 -5.97 -44.40 5.78
CA ASP A 211 -4.66 -43.76 5.55
C ASP A 211 -4.58 -42.87 4.29
N SER A 212 -4.91 -41.59 4.46
CA SER A 212 -4.53 -40.51 3.56
C SER A 212 -4.24 -39.31 4.45
N GLY A 213 -2.97 -38.88 4.47
CA GLY A 213 -2.56 -37.67 5.17
C GLY A 213 -3.14 -36.46 4.47
N ASP A 214 -4.16 -35.88 5.07
CA ASP A 214 -4.62 -34.54 4.76
C ASP A 214 -3.80 -33.58 5.65
N ASP A 215 -2.95 -32.78 5.01
CA ASP A 215 -2.27 -31.65 5.63
C ASP A 215 -3.33 -30.55 5.85
N GLU A 216 -4.08 -30.68 6.96
CA GLU A 216 -5.02 -29.66 7.43
C GLU A 216 -4.22 -28.40 7.82
N TYR A 217 -4.41 -27.32 7.05
CA TYR A 217 -3.90 -26.00 7.40
C TYR A 217 -4.45 -25.59 8.78
N PRO A 218 -3.63 -24.98 9.66
CA PRO A 218 -4.05 -24.63 11.00
C PRO A 218 -5.23 -23.66 10.95
N ASN A 219 -6.36 -24.08 11.53
CA ASN A 219 -7.54 -23.26 11.73
C ASN A 219 -7.21 -22.16 12.77
N PRO A 220 -7.31 -20.86 12.43
CA PRO A 220 -6.91 -19.77 13.32
C PRO A 220 -7.78 -19.61 14.57
N ASP A 221 -8.87 -20.38 14.70
CA ASP A 221 -9.82 -20.26 15.82
C ASP A 221 -9.46 -21.13 17.05
N GLU A 222 -8.41 -21.97 16.97
CA GLU A 222 -7.96 -22.80 18.09
C GLU A 222 -6.67 -22.30 18.73
N GLY A 223 -6.72 -21.17 19.45
CA GLY A 223 -5.90 -20.85 20.66
C GLY A 223 -4.38 -21.05 20.65
N ASP A 224 -3.76 -21.44 19.54
CA ASP A 224 -2.33 -21.60 19.40
C ASP A 224 -1.75 -20.22 19.15
N THR A 225 -0.81 -19.82 20.00
CA THR A 225 -0.20 -18.50 19.91
C THR A 225 0.57 -18.46 18.59
N THR A 226 -0.01 -17.85 17.56
CA THR A 226 0.63 -17.60 16.26
C THR A 226 1.97 -16.96 16.55
N THR A 227 3.04 -17.75 16.44
CA THR A 227 4.38 -17.25 16.65
C THR A 227 4.69 -16.32 15.48
N CYS A 228 5.54 -15.33 15.71
CA CYS A 228 6.05 -14.41 14.68
C CYS A 228 6.87 -15.12 13.57
N GLU A 229 6.86 -16.46 13.55
CA GLU A 229 7.41 -17.30 12.50
C GLU A 229 6.49 -17.27 11.27
N ASP A 230 5.17 -17.35 11.45
CA ASP A 230 4.24 -17.16 10.34
C ASP A 230 4.11 -15.67 10.02
N ARG A 231 4.39 -15.30 8.76
CA ARG A 231 4.42 -13.90 8.30
C ARG A 231 3.09 -13.42 7.72
N PHE A 232 2.23 -14.35 7.33
CA PHE A 232 0.89 -14.09 6.82
C PHE A 232 0.07 -15.38 6.77
N TYR A 233 -1.24 -15.24 6.73
CA TYR A 233 -2.16 -16.30 6.31
C TYR A 233 -2.96 -15.86 5.08
N ILE A 234 -3.47 -16.83 4.31
CA ILE A 234 -4.33 -16.57 3.15
C ILE A 234 -5.74 -16.97 3.56
N LYS A 235 -6.72 -16.08 3.36
CA LYS A 235 -8.14 -16.36 3.57
C LYS A 235 -8.72 -17.13 2.38
N ASP A 236 -9.86 -17.78 2.60
CA ASP A 236 -10.56 -18.55 1.56
C ASP A 236 -10.93 -17.71 0.33
N ASP A 237 -11.08 -16.40 0.50
CA ASP A 237 -11.38 -15.46 -0.59
C ASP A 237 -10.15 -15.05 -1.40
N GLY A 238 -8.92 -15.39 -0.98
CA GLY A 238 -7.67 -14.97 -1.62
C GLY A 238 -7.00 -13.74 -1.00
N THR A 239 -7.59 -13.17 0.06
CA THR A 239 -6.96 -12.08 0.83
C THR A 239 -5.77 -12.59 1.62
N ILE A 240 -4.62 -11.92 1.51
CA ILE A 240 -3.46 -12.18 2.35
C ILE A 240 -3.49 -11.26 3.56
N GLU A 241 -3.52 -11.79 4.78
CA GLU A 241 -3.43 -11.00 6.01
C GLU A 241 -2.08 -11.21 6.69
N THR A 242 -1.33 -10.14 6.89
CA THR A 242 0.03 -10.17 7.46
C THR A 242 0.01 -10.44 8.96
N LEU A 243 1.02 -11.17 9.42
CA LEU A 243 1.28 -11.47 10.82
C LEU A 243 2.64 -10.82 11.17
N GLY A 244 2.60 -9.72 11.91
CA GLY A 244 3.76 -8.86 12.14
C GLY A 244 4.06 -7.89 11.00
N THR A 245 5.07 -7.04 11.20
CA THR A 245 5.48 -6.04 10.19
C THR A 245 6.35 -6.65 9.09
N VAL A 246 5.90 -6.63 7.84
CA VAL A 246 6.60 -7.26 6.72
C VAL A 246 6.81 -6.28 5.56
N ASN A 247 7.79 -6.57 4.72
CA ASN A 247 7.97 -5.99 3.40
C ASN A 247 7.45 -7.00 2.37
N ALA A 248 6.48 -6.60 1.55
CA ALA A 248 6.01 -7.41 0.42
C ALA A 248 6.82 -7.05 -0.84
N THR A 249 7.51 -8.03 -1.41
CA THR A 249 8.22 -7.89 -2.68
C THR A 249 7.40 -8.55 -3.79
N PHE A 250 6.91 -7.77 -4.73
CA PHE A 250 6.14 -8.21 -5.89
C PHE A 250 7.09 -8.45 -7.05
N ASN A 251 7.12 -9.67 -7.58
CA ASN A 251 7.96 -10.08 -8.70
C ASN A 251 7.10 -10.66 -9.83
N VAL A 252 7.09 -10.01 -10.98
CA VAL A 252 6.31 -10.46 -12.14
C VAL A 252 7.04 -11.62 -12.82
N LEU A 253 6.49 -12.83 -12.74
CA LEU A 253 7.01 -14.01 -13.42
C LEU A 253 6.65 -14.01 -14.92
N GLY A 254 5.53 -13.36 -15.27
CA GLY A 254 5.18 -13.05 -16.65
C GLY A 254 3.76 -12.55 -16.82
N SER A 255 3.43 -12.22 -18.06
CA SER A 255 2.09 -11.81 -18.50
C SER A 255 2.02 -11.99 -20.00
N GLU A 256 1.04 -12.76 -20.49
CA GLU A 256 0.79 -12.92 -21.91
C GLU A 256 -0.72 -13.01 -22.18
N ILE A 257 -1.27 -11.96 -22.80
CA ILE A 257 -2.66 -11.91 -23.23
C ILE A 257 -2.82 -11.17 -24.56
N THR A 258 -3.69 -11.68 -25.41
CA THR A 258 -4.03 -11.09 -26.72
C THR A 258 -5.53 -10.93 -26.90
N TYR A 259 -5.97 -9.86 -27.58
CA TYR A 259 -7.38 -9.66 -27.91
C TYR A 259 -7.83 -10.59 -29.06
N GLY A 260 -8.19 -11.82 -28.71
CA GLY A 260 -8.55 -12.89 -29.64
C GLY A 260 -7.34 -13.60 -30.24
N GLU A 261 -7.59 -14.70 -30.94
CA GLU A 261 -6.55 -15.50 -31.60
C GLU A 261 -5.78 -14.65 -32.63
N ASN A 262 -4.44 -14.61 -32.52
CA ASN A 262 -3.56 -13.73 -33.32
C ASN A 262 -3.89 -12.22 -33.20
N GLY A 263 -4.59 -11.84 -32.13
CA GLY A 263 -4.96 -10.47 -31.83
C GLY A 263 -3.77 -9.60 -31.39
N PRO A 264 -3.99 -8.28 -31.27
CA PRO A 264 -3.01 -7.41 -30.65
C PRO A 264 -2.83 -7.77 -29.16
N LYS A 265 -1.62 -7.54 -28.63
CA LYS A 265 -1.32 -7.69 -27.21
C LYS A 265 -2.19 -6.74 -26.38
N VAL A 266 -2.69 -7.25 -25.26
CA VAL A 266 -3.41 -6.49 -24.24
C VAL A 266 -2.38 -5.92 -23.25
N LYS A 267 -2.57 -4.67 -22.84
CA LYS A 267 -1.73 -4.05 -21.80
C LYS A 267 -2.21 -4.58 -20.45
N VAL A 268 -1.34 -5.20 -19.67
CA VAL A 268 -1.66 -5.64 -18.30
C VAL A 268 -1.01 -4.71 -17.29
N THR A 269 -1.80 -4.19 -16.35
CA THR A 269 -1.37 -3.37 -15.21
C THR A 269 -1.76 -4.05 -13.92
N ILE A 270 -1.02 -3.76 -12.84
CA ILE A 270 -1.27 -4.33 -11.52
C ILE A 270 -1.37 -3.19 -10.52
N GLU A 271 -2.37 -3.25 -9.67
CA GLU A 271 -2.52 -2.43 -8.47
C GLU A 271 -2.50 -3.34 -7.24
N ALA A 272 -2.11 -2.77 -6.11
CA ALA A 272 -2.20 -3.44 -4.81
C ALA A 272 -3.04 -2.61 -3.84
N SER A 273 -3.65 -3.31 -2.90
CA SER A 273 -4.27 -2.73 -1.71
C SER A 273 -3.63 -3.37 -0.47
N THR A 274 -3.55 -2.61 0.62
CA THR A 274 -3.06 -3.08 1.93
C THR A 274 -4.12 -2.95 3.03
N ASP A 275 -5.33 -2.56 2.64
CA ASP A 275 -6.45 -2.17 3.50
C ASP A 275 -7.78 -2.80 3.03
N ASP A 276 -7.74 -4.05 2.56
CA ASP A 276 -8.93 -4.81 2.14
C ASP A 276 -9.66 -4.24 0.92
N GLY A 277 -8.95 -3.50 0.07
CA GLY A 277 -9.49 -2.92 -1.15
C GLY A 277 -10.16 -1.56 -0.96
N GLU A 278 -10.06 -0.95 0.24
CA GLU A 278 -10.53 0.41 0.48
C GLU A 278 -9.75 1.43 -0.35
N THR A 279 -8.42 1.27 -0.43
CA THR A 279 -7.55 2.06 -1.30
C THR A 279 -6.68 1.18 -2.18
N TRP A 280 -6.37 1.70 -3.37
CA TRP A 280 -5.56 1.03 -4.39
C TRP A 280 -4.42 1.94 -4.83
N PHE A 281 -3.24 1.37 -5.01
CA PHE A 281 -2.10 2.06 -5.60
C PHE A 281 -1.49 1.24 -6.74
N ASP A 282 -1.05 1.97 -7.76
CA ASP A 282 -0.36 1.42 -8.93
C ASP A 282 0.96 0.76 -8.53
N LEU A 283 1.09 -0.54 -8.80
CA LEU A 283 2.41 -1.16 -8.86
C LEU A 283 3.07 -0.81 -10.20
N PHE A 284 4.40 -0.76 -10.20
CA PHE A 284 5.24 -0.51 -11.36
C PHE A 284 4.93 0.84 -12.04
N ASN A 285 4.43 1.82 -11.27
CA ASN A 285 3.98 3.12 -11.74
C ASN A 285 2.88 3.05 -12.83
N GLY A 286 1.97 2.07 -12.75
CA GLY A 286 0.84 1.91 -13.68
C GLY A 286 1.26 1.51 -15.10
N LYS A 287 2.50 1.02 -15.25
CA LYS A 287 3.07 0.59 -16.53
C LYS A 287 2.61 -0.82 -16.87
N ALA A 288 2.67 -1.13 -18.16
CA ALA A 288 2.45 -2.49 -18.62
C ALA A 288 3.54 -3.40 -18.04
N VAL A 289 3.14 -4.44 -17.31
CA VAL A 289 4.08 -5.31 -16.59
C VAL A 289 4.82 -6.26 -17.54
N LYS A 290 6.05 -6.62 -17.16
CA LYS A 290 6.92 -7.54 -17.90
C LYS A 290 7.58 -8.50 -16.92
N ARG A 291 7.95 -9.69 -17.42
CA ARG A 291 8.75 -10.66 -16.65
C ARG A 291 10.01 -9.99 -16.10
N GLY A 292 10.21 -10.12 -14.79
CA GLY A 292 11.34 -9.55 -14.04
C GLY A 292 11.07 -8.18 -13.42
N ASP A 293 9.94 -7.53 -13.71
CA ASP A 293 9.55 -6.31 -12.99
C ASP A 293 9.41 -6.63 -11.50
N THR A 294 10.05 -5.83 -10.64
CA THR A 294 10.06 -6.00 -9.19
C THR A 294 9.72 -4.70 -8.48
N GLU A 295 8.85 -4.76 -7.48
CA GLU A 295 8.50 -3.63 -6.60
C GLU A 295 8.42 -4.09 -5.15
N ILE A 296 8.76 -3.22 -4.20
CA ILE A 296 8.73 -3.53 -2.77
C ILE A 296 7.81 -2.54 -2.08
N VAL A 297 6.74 -3.05 -1.47
CA VAL A 297 5.93 -2.31 -0.51
C VAL A 297 6.47 -2.60 0.88
N ARG A 298 6.90 -1.54 1.57
CA ARG A 298 7.62 -1.65 2.84
C ARG A 298 6.69 -1.46 4.03
N ASN A 299 7.07 -2.07 5.15
CA ASN A 299 6.49 -1.83 6.46
C ASN A 299 4.95 -2.05 6.53
N LEU A 300 4.46 -3.11 5.89
CA LEU A 300 3.08 -3.57 6.08
C LEU A 300 2.94 -4.07 7.51
N THR A 301 2.14 -3.39 8.34
CA THR A 301 1.90 -3.79 9.74
C THR A 301 1.24 -5.15 9.85
N SER A 302 1.28 -5.75 11.04
CA SER A 302 0.40 -6.89 11.34
C SER A 302 -1.07 -6.53 11.09
N GLY A 303 -1.83 -7.46 10.51
CA GLY A 303 -3.23 -7.26 10.15
C GLY A 303 -3.45 -6.48 8.85
N SER A 304 -2.39 -6.05 8.15
CA SER A 304 -2.53 -5.50 6.79
C SER A 304 -3.11 -6.55 5.87
N LYS A 305 -4.07 -6.16 5.03
CA LYS A 305 -4.76 -7.06 4.11
C LYS A 305 -4.30 -6.77 2.69
N VAL A 306 -3.40 -7.61 2.19
CA VAL A 306 -2.78 -7.48 0.87
C VAL A 306 -3.64 -8.14 -0.20
N LEU A 307 -4.06 -7.33 -1.16
CA LEU A 307 -4.80 -7.74 -2.35
C LEU A 307 -4.07 -7.29 -3.60
N LEU A 308 -4.24 -8.05 -4.69
CA LEU A 308 -3.82 -7.64 -6.02
C LEU A 308 -5.04 -7.43 -6.91
N ARG A 309 -5.00 -6.36 -7.71
CA ARG A 309 -5.96 -6.10 -8.79
C ARG A 309 -5.23 -6.04 -10.12
N ILE A 310 -5.69 -6.82 -11.07
CA ILE A 310 -5.06 -6.97 -12.38
C ILE A 310 -6.02 -6.43 -13.44
N GLU A 311 -5.57 -5.41 -14.18
CA GLU A 311 -6.33 -4.83 -15.29
C GLU A 311 -5.70 -5.21 -16.64
N GLY A 312 -6.48 -5.82 -17.52
CA GLY A 312 -6.17 -5.96 -18.94
C GLY A 312 -6.89 -4.92 -19.79
N ARG A 313 -6.12 -4.10 -20.52
CA ARG A 313 -6.67 -3.05 -21.37
C ARG A 313 -6.12 -3.10 -22.81
N HIS A 314 -7.03 -3.19 -23.78
CA HIS A 314 -6.75 -2.99 -25.19
C HIS A 314 -7.81 -2.08 -25.82
N SER A 315 -7.45 -0.79 -25.97
CA SER A 315 -8.36 0.25 -26.44
C SER A 315 -9.65 0.28 -25.60
N TRP A 316 -10.77 0.69 -26.18
CA TRP A 316 -12.10 0.60 -25.56
C TRP A 316 -12.77 -0.76 -25.78
N PHE A 317 -12.16 -1.65 -26.58
CA PHE A 317 -12.74 -2.93 -26.96
C PHE A 317 -12.55 -4.01 -25.89
N PHE A 318 -11.50 -3.88 -25.09
CA PHE A 318 -11.18 -4.81 -24.01
C PHE A 318 -10.72 -4.02 -22.80
N ARG A 319 -11.49 -4.09 -21.73
CA ARG A 319 -11.13 -3.64 -20.39
C ARG A 319 -11.70 -4.65 -19.42
N LYS A 320 -10.84 -5.38 -18.74
CA LYS A 320 -11.17 -6.41 -17.76
C LYS A 320 -10.30 -6.19 -16.54
N GLU A 321 -10.90 -6.34 -15.38
CA GLU A 321 -10.29 -6.03 -14.09
C GLU A 321 -10.87 -7.01 -13.09
N TYR A 322 -9.98 -7.69 -12.36
CA TYR A 322 -10.31 -8.63 -11.31
C TYR A 322 -9.33 -8.42 -10.16
N ALA A 323 -9.82 -8.47 -8.93
CA ALA A 323 -9.04 -8.46 -7.71
C ALA A 323 -9.06 -9.83 -7.02
N SER A 324 -8.06 -10.05 -6.17
CA SER A 324 -7.81 -11.37 -5.62
C SER A 324 -8.87 -11.85 -4.64
N ASN A 325 -9.78 -10.98 -4.17
CA ASN A 325 -10.86 -11.31 -3.23
C ASN A 325 -12.28 -11.26 -3.83
N ASP A 326 -12.40 -11.22 -5.15
CA ASP A 326 -13.66 -10.97 -5.86
C ASP A 326 -14.61 -12.19 -5.84
N SER A 327 -14.15 -13.33 -5.33
CA SER A 327 -14.83 -14.64 -5.35
C SER A 327 -15.24 -15.13 -6.74
N ASP A 328 -14.68 -14.54 -7.79
CA ASP A 328 -15.05 -14.76 -9.19
C ASP A 328 -14.20 -15.83 -9.90
N GLU A 329 -13.25 -16.44 -9.17
CA GLU A 329 -12.34 -17.49 -9.64
C GLU A 329 -11.37 -17.03 -10.75
N HIS A 330 -11.23 -15.72 -11.00
CA HIS A 330 -10.30 -15.19 -11.99
C HIS A 330 -8.85 -15.15 -11.50
N ILE A 331 -8.63 -15.24 -10.19
CA ILE A 331 -7.31 -15.22 -9.57
C ILE A 331 -7.17 -16.39 -8.61
N PHE A 332 -6.10 -17.18 -8.76
CA PHE A 332 -5.68 -18.18 -7.78
C PHE A 332 -4.48 -17.67 -6.99
N VAL A 333 -4.47 -17.94 -5.69
CA VAL A 333 -3.32 -17.68 -4.82
C VAL A 333 -2.77 -19.02 -4.34
N LEU A 334 -1.54 -19.35 -4.75
CA LEU A 334 -0.87 -20.62 -4.46
C LEU A 334 0.27 -20.42 -3.45
N ARG A 335 0.49 -21.43 -2.60
CA ARG A 335 1.60 -21.58 -1.67
C ARG A 335 2.62 -22.61 -2.14
N ASN A 336 3.75 -22.67 -1.44
CA ASN A 336 4.74 -23.72 -1.64
C ASN A 336 4.10 -25.11 -1.47
N SER A 337 4.45 -26.03 -2.37
CA SER A 337 3.91 -27.39 -2.50
C SER A 337 2.48 -27.51 -3.02
N ASP A 338 1.79 -26.40 -3.29
CA ASP A 338 0.46 -26.48 -3.92
C ASP A 338 0.58 -27.03 -5.35
N PRO A 339 -0.36 -27.87 -5.79
CA PRO A 339 -0.38 -28.36 -7.16
C PRO A 339 -0.73 -27.23 -8.12
N VAL A 340 0.02 -27.11 -9.23
CA VAL A 340 -0.32 -26.14 -10.27
C VAL A 340 -1.58 -26.59 -11.02
N PRO A 341 -2.64 -25.76 -11.06
CA PRO A 341 -3.82 -26.06 -11.85
C PRO A 341 -3.46 -26.31 -13.32
N GLN A 342 -3.99 -27.38 -13.88
CA GLN A 342 -3.66 -27.82 -15.24
C GLN A 342 -4.68 -27.24 -16.23
N PHE A 343 -4.25 -26.20 -16.95
CA PHE A 343 -5.08 -25.56 -17.98
C PHE A 343 -4.56 -25.86 -19.40
N PRO A 344 -5.45 -26.07 -20.39
CA PRO A 344 -5.04 -26.21 -21.77
C PRO A 344 -4.40 -24.91 -22.27
N VAL A 345 -3.20 -24.99 -22.87
CA VAL A 345 -2.57 -23.82 -23.49
C VAL A 345 -3.44 -23.31 -24.63
N PHE A 346 -3.80 -22.03 -24.61
CA PHE A 346 -4.57 -21.43 -25.69
C PHE A 346 -3.69 -21.12 -26.91
N ASN A 347 -3.84 -21.93 -27.97
CA ASN A 347 -3.20 -21.71 -29.28
C ASN A 347 -1.66 -21.62 -29.24
N ASP A 348 -1.08 -20.62 -29.93
CA ASP A 348 0.38 -20.39 -30.07
C ASP A 348 0.96 -19.58 -28.89
N GLN A 349 0.28 -19.53 -27.74
CA GLN A 349 0.77 -18.84 -26.55
C GLN A 349 1.76 -19.70 -25.75
N THR A 350 2.61 -19.02 -24.99
CA THR A 350 3.53 -19.62 -24.01
C THR A 350 2.69 -20.19 -22.87
N GLY A 351 2.80 -21.48 -22.56
CA GLY A 351 1.98 -22.07 -21.51
C GLY A 351 2.38 -21.61 -20.11
N LEU A 352 1.44 -21.72 -19.16
CA LEU A 352 1.64 -21.39 -17.75
C LEU A 352 2.95 -21.97 -17.15
N GLU A 353 3.28 -23.23 -17.48
CA GLU A 353 4.51 -23.89 -17.01
C GLU A 353 5.80 -23.14 -17.38
N ASP A 354 5.87 -22.45 -18.52
CA ASP A 354 7.06 -21.70 -18.95
C ASP A 354 7.30 -20.44 -18.11
N PHE A 355 6.24 -19.88 -17.51
CA PHE A 355 6.33 -18.78 -16.55
C PHE A 355 6.74 -19.27 -15.17
N LEU A 356 6.28 -20.47 -14.80
CA LEU A 356 6.55 -21.07 -13.49
C LEU A 356 7.85 -21.90 -13.46
N GLN A 357 8.54 -22.11 -14.57
CA GLN A 357 9.71 -23.01 -14.69
C GLN A 357 10.79 -22.84 -13.59
N ASP A 358 10.95 -21.63 -13.05
CA ASP A 358 11.98 -21.30 -12.05
C ASP A 358 11.51 -21.62 -10.62
N ILE A 359 10.22 -21.94 -10.45
CA ILE A 359 9.53 -22.19 -9.18
C ILE A 359 8.65 -23.45 -9.23
N LEU A 360 8.98 -24.44 -10.07
CA LEU A 360 8.31 -25.75 -10.08
C LEU A 360 9.23 -26.86 -9.61
N ASN A 361 8.69 -27.74 -8.79
CA ASN A 361 9.30 -29.02 -8.46
C ASN A 361 9.19 -30.02 -9.62
N GLU A 362 9.98 -31.11 -9.57
CA GLU A 362 9.94 -32.17 -10.58
C GLU A 362 8.57 -32.88 -10.68
N ASP A 363 7.73 -32.79 -9.64
CA ASP A 363 6.39 -33.36 -9.58
C ASP A 363 5.27 -32.40 -10.03
N GLY A 364 5.60 -31.18 -10.44
CA GLY A 364 4.64 -30.17 -10.91
C GLY A 364 3.98 -29.34 -9.80
N THR A 365 4.47 -29.43 -8.56
CA THR A 365 4.05 -28.54 -7.46
C THR A 365 4.88 -27.26 -7.43
N ILE A 366 4.33 -26.21 -6.83
CA ILE A 366 5.03 -24.93 -6.63
C ILE A 366 6.22 -25.11 -5.65
N SER A 367 7.36 -24.50 -5.99
CA SER A 367 8.63 -24.52 -5.25
C SER A 367 9.07 -23.09 -4.95
N ILE A 368 8.55 -22.52 -3.85
CA ILE A 368 8.82 -21.15 -3.40
C ILE A 368 9.17 -21.14 -1.91
N GLY A 369 9.60 -19.98 -1.38
CA GLY A 369 9.83 -19.85 0.05
C GLY A 369 8.55 -20.07 0.87
N GLN A 370 8.69 -20.49 2.13
CA GLN A 370 7.56 -20.64 3.06
C GLN A 370 6.71 -19.37 3.19
N TYR A 371 7.32 -18.20 2.96
CA TYR A 371 6.70 -16.90 3.07
C TYR A 371 6.47 -16.21 1.71
N ASP A 372 6.35 -17.01 0.67
CA ASP A 372 6.02 -16.54 -0.66
C ASP A 372 4.62 -17.04 -1.07
N THR A 373 3.94 -16.28 -1.90
CA THR A 373 2.73 -16.70 -2.63
C THR A 373 2.90 -16.47 -4.11
N VAL A 374 2.09 -17.16 -4.92
CA VAL A 374 2.02 -16.96 -6.36
C VAL A 374 0.57 -16.70 -6.77
N PHE A 375 0.34 -15.58 -7.43
CA PHE A 375 -0.94 -15.21 -8.02
C PHE A 375 -0.97 -15.63 -9.49
N LEU A 376 -1.96 -16.41 -9.88
CA LEU A 376 -2.25 -16.80 -11.26
C LEU A 376 -3.54 -16.11 -11.70
N THR A 377 -3.52 -15.39 -12.83
CA THR A 377 -4.65 -14.55 -13.24
C THR A 377 -5.14 -14.91 -14.64
N GLU A 378 -6.46 -14.97 -14.81
CA GLU A 378 -7.18 -15.07 -16.08
C GLU A 378 -8.07 -13.83 -16.27
N LEU A 379 -7.86 -13.06 -17.33
CA LEU A 379 -8.64 -11.86 -17.67
C LEU A 379 -9.72 -12.15 -18.73
N GLY A 380 -9.68 -13.31 -19.38
CA GLY A 380 -10.65 -13.78 -20.35
C GLY A 380 -11.96 -14.26 -19.72
N SER A 381 -12.62 -15.23 -20.36
CA SER A 381 -13.84 -15.87 -19.83
C SER A 381 -13.45 -17.20 -19.20
N LEU A 382 -13.96 -17.48 -18.00
CA LEU A 382 -13.71 -18.75 -17.30
C LEU A 382 -14.44 -19.93 -17.94
N GLY A 383 -13.84 -21.11 -17.85
CA GLY A 383 -14.45 -22.38 -18.25
C GLY A 383 -14.53 -22.62 -19.76
N GLU A 384 -13.91 -21.76 -20.56
CA GLU A 384 -13.70 -21.99 -21.99
C GLU A 384 -12.33 -22.65 -22.23
N ASP A 385 -12.11 -23.24 -23.40
CA ASP A 385 -10.80 -23.78 -23.81
C ASP A 385 -9.69 -22.71 -23.91
N SER A 386 -10.01 -21.44 -23.58
CA SER A 386 -9.10 -20.31 -23.57
C SER A 386 -8.65 -19.86 -22.19
N SER A 387 -9.20 -20.41 -21.10
CA SER A 387 -8.72 -20.08 -19.76
C SER A 387 -7.39 -20.79 -19.51
N ASP A 388 -6.30 -20.04 -19.41
CA ASP A 388 -4.95 -20.58 -19.19
C ASP A 388 -4.17 -19.91 -18.05
N PHE A 389 -4.76 -18.89 -17.40
CA PHE A 389 -4.28 -18.28 -16.15
C PHE A 389 -2.83 -17.76 -16.22
N GLN A 390 -2.37 -17.42 -17.43
CA GLN A 390 -1.04 -16.86 -17.68
C GLN A 390 -1.10 -15.37 -18.08
N ASP A 391 -2.30 -14.77 -18.03
CA ASP A 391 -2.52 -13.36 -18.37
C ASP A 391 -1.73 -12.44 -17.43
N ALA A 392 -1.57 -12.84 -16.17
CA ALA A 392 -0.57 -12.33 -15.26
C ALA A 392 -0.16 -13.38 -14.22
N VAL A 393 1.15 -13.54 -14.01
CA VAL A 393 1.73 -14.44 -13.00
C VAL A 393 2.67 -13.63 -12.11
N ILE A 394 2.35 -13.55 -10.81
CA ILE A 394 3.05 -12.69 -9.86
C ILE A 394 3.46 -13.52 -8.64
N GLN A 395 4.74 -13.50 -8.28
CA GLN A 395 5.20 -13.98 -6.97
C GLN A 395 5.23 -12.82 -5.99
N VAL A 396 4.72 -13.02 -4.78
CA VAL A 396 4.82 -12.06 -3.68
C VAL A 396 5.59 -12.69 -2.53
N SER A 397 6.73 -12.09 -2.16
CA SER A 397 7.57 -12.54 -1.04
C SER A 397 7.42 -11.61 0.16
N PHE A 398 7.00 -12.17 1.29
CA PHE A 398 6.86 -11.45 2.56
C PHE A 398 8.11 -11.61 3.38
N ASN A 399 8.91 -10.55 3.47
CA ASN A 399 10.13 -10.52 4.27
C ASN A 399 9.89 -9.74 5.56
N LEU A 400 10.30 -10.28 6.70
CA LEU A 400 10.27 -9.53 7.95
C LEU A 400 10.99 -8.19 7.76
N ALA A 401 10.34 -7.09 8.15
CA ALA A 401 11.04 -5.82 8.25
C ALA A 401 12.11 -5.94 9.35
N GLU A 402 13.22 -5.21 9.22
CA GLU A 402 14.22 -5.19 10.28
C GLU A 402 13.56 -4.79 11.61
N GLY A 403 13.67 -5.68 12.60
CA GLY A 403 13.06 -5.51 13.91
C GLY A 403 11.57 -5.79 14.05
N SER A 404 10.93 -6.43 13.06
CA SER A 404 9.49 -6.73 13.13
C SER A 404 9.10 -7.94 13.99
N CYS A 405 10.03 -8.88 14.18
CA CYS A 405 9.82 -10.11 14.94
C CYS A 405 11.08 -10.48 15.72
N VAL A 406 10.96 -10.42 17.04
CA VAL A 406 11.92 -10.98 18.00
C VAL A 406 11.15 -12.06 18.77
N VAL A 407 11.18 -13.30 18.30
CA VAL A 407 10.64 -14.44 19.06
C VAL A 407 11.80 -15.34 19.45
N GLY A 408 11.93 -15.60 20.74
CA GLY A 408 12.87 -16.58 21.28
C GLY A 408 14.33 -16.14 21.36
N THR A 409 14.62 -14.84 21.24
CA THR A 409 15.97 -14.30 21.48
C THR A 409 15.94 -13.34 22.66
N ASP A 410 16.95 -13.42 23.52
CA ASP A 410 17.21 -12.54 24.68
C ASP A 410 17.52 -11.07 24.26
N ILE A 411 16.79 -10.55 23.28
CA ILE A 411 16.93 -9.22 22.71
C ILE A 411 15.91 -8.31 23.42
N PRO A 412 16.40 -7.30 24.16
CA PRO A 412 15.58 -6.26 24.75
C PRO A 412 14.55 -5.71 23.76
N SER A 413 13.28 -5.77 24.13
CA SER A 413 12.17 -5.34 23.28
C SER A 413 11.10 -4.62 24.11
N VAL A 414 10.31 -3.78 23.45
CA VAL A 414 9.16 -3.08 24.03
C VAL A 414 7.93 -3.28 23.16
N LYS A 415 6.74 -3.39 23.74
CA LYS A 415 5.47 -3.31 23.01
C LYS A 415 4.52 -2.36 23.71
N VAL A 416 3.50 -1.91 22.98
CA VAL A 416 2.43 -1.07 23.51
C VAL A 416 1.11 -1.80 23.31
N GLU A 417 0.37 -2.00 24.39
CA GLU A 417 -0.99 -2.57 24.36
C GLU A 417 -2.00 -1.45 24.58
N PHE A 418 -2.89 -1.23 23.61
CA PHE A 418 -3.89 -0.16 23.70
C PHE A 418 -5.16 -0.66 24.38
N SER A 419 -5.58 0.01 25.46
CA SER A 419 -6.80 -0.34 26.20
C SER A 419 -7.98 0.59 25.90
N ARG A 420 -7.69 1.82 25.44
CA ARG A 420 -8.68 2.81 25.03
C ARG A 420 -8.06 3.77 24.03
N ILE A 421 -8.74 3.97 22.91
CA ILE A 421 -8.48 5.04 21.94
C ILE A 421 -9.79 5.79 21.71
N GLU A 422 -9.79 7.10 21.90
CA GLU A 422 -10.93 7.96 21.58
C GLU A 422 -10.47 9.27 20.95
N ASN A 423 -11.11 9.65 19.85
CA ASN A 423 -10.87 10.89 19.14
C ASN A 423 -12.12 11.78 19.15
N SER A 424 -11.93 13.08 19.35
CA SER A 424 -12.97 14.10 19.22
C SER A 424 -12.42 15.32 18.48
N GLY A 425 -13.24 15.90 17.59
CA GLY A 425 -12.81 17.00 16.74
C GLY A 425 -11.84 16.52 15.67
N ASN A 426 -10.63 17.08 15.65
CA ASN A 426 -9.57 16.75 14.69
C ASN A 426 -8.57 15.69 15.20
N GLY A 427 -8.82 15.05 16.35
CA GLY A 427 -7.94 13.97 16.82
C GLY A 427 -7.91 12.80 15.85
N ASP A 428 -6.74 12.20 15.67
CA ASP A 428 -6.47 11.12 14.71
C ASP A 428 -5.63 9.97 15.27
N THR A 429 -5.35 9.97 16.58
CA THR A 429 -4.71 8.86 17.30
C THR A 429 -5.38 7.51 17.00
N ASN A 430 -4.60 6.53 16.55
CA ASN A 430 -5.02 5.14 16.38
C ASN A 430 -4.22 4.20 17.30
N ASN A 431 -4.63 2.93 17.38
CA ASN A 431 -3.95 1.87 18.12
C ASN A 431 -2.72 1.32 17.35
N VAL A 432 -1.84 2.23 16.93
CA VAL A 432 -0.61 1.94 16.17
C VAL A 432 0.55 2.69 16.82
N VAL A 433 1.72 2.05 16.87
CA VAL A 433 2.98 2.68 17.30
C VAL A 433 3.84 2.94 16.08
N PHE A 434 4.26 4.18 15.86
CA PHE A 434 5.16 4.54 14.77
C PHE A 434 6.57 4.72 15.31
N VAL A 435 7.55 4.03 14.74
CA VAL A 435 8.92 3.96 15.26
C VAL A 435 9.92 4.62 14.32
N GLY A 436 10.72 5.52 14.90
CA GLY A 436 11.78 6.29 14.26
C GLY A 436 11.39 7.23 13.13
N ALA A 437 12.40 7.84 12.50
CA ALA A 437 12.25 8.90 11.49
C ALA A 437 11.52 8.49 10.20
N GLN A 438 11.36 7.19 9.98
CA GLN A 438 10.63 6.65 8.83
C GLN A 438 9.19 6.31 9.19
N GLU A 439 8.76 6.62 10.42
CA GLU A 439 7.41 6.39 10.92
C GLU A 439 7.00 4.93 10.68
N VAL A 440 7.88 3.98 11.02
CA VAL A 440 7.63 2.56 10.77
C VAL A 440 6.49 2.11 11.68
N PRO A 441 5.33 1.70 11.15
CA PRO A 441 4.21 1.34 12.00
C PRO A 441 4.38 -0.08 12.58
N PHE A 442 3.97 -0.23 13.84
CA PHE A 442 3.88 -1.46 14.61
C PHE A 442 2.46 -1.54 15.15
N ALA A 443 1.83 -2.70 14.95
CA ALA A 443 0.47 -2.94 15.40
C ALA A 443 0.38 -2.98 16.93
N ASP A 444 -0.85 -2.86 17.44
CA ASP A 444 -1.16 -3.10 18.86
C ASP A 444 -0.54 -4.42 19.34
N SER A 445 0.13 -4.37 20.49
CA SER A 445 0.79 -5.50 21.14
C SER A 445 1.96 -6.13 20.36
N GLN A 446 2.45 -5.50 19.30
CA GLN A 446 3.63 -5.96 18.56
C GLN A 446 4.94 -5.56 19.26
N TRP A 447 5.89 -6.50 19.34
CA TRP A 447 7.22 -6.25 19.90
C TRP A 447 8.09 -5.40 18.97
N ILE A 448 8.72 -4.39 19.55
CA ILE A 448 9.65 -3.44 18.95
C ILE A 448 11.03 -3.66 19.61
N PRO A 449 12.06 -4.10 18.88
CA PRO A 449 13.39 -4.31 19.43
C PRO A 449 14.04 -3.00 19.83
N LEU A 450 14.72 -3.04 20.96
CA LEU A 450 15.56 -1.97 21.46
C LEU A 450 17.04 -2.16 21.06
N GLU A 451 17.43 -3.40 20.76
CA GLU A 451 18.76 -3.77 20.26
C GLU A 451 18.67 -4.57 18.95
N ASP A 452 19.73 -4.53 18.14
CA ASP A 452 19.89 -5.36 16.96
C ASP A 452 20.31 -6.81 17.33
N ALA A 453 20.42 -7.69 16.33
CA ALA A 453 20.83 -9.08 16.54
C ALA A 453 22.28 -9.25 17.05
N LEU A 454 23.09 -8.20 17.04
CA LEU A 454 24.45 -8.16 17.56
C LEU A 454 24.53 -7.58 18.98
N GLY A 455 23.39 -7.13 19.54
CA GLY A 455 23.29 -6.51 20.85
C GLY A 455 23.65 -5.01 20.86
N ASN A 456 23.70 -4.35 19.71
CA ASN A 456 23.86 -2.90 19.66
C ASN A 456 22.50 -2.21 19.83
N ALA A 457 22.44 -1.12 20.59
CA ALA A 457 21.24 -0.31 20.68
C ALA A 457 20.82 0.21 19.29
N ILE A 458 19.53 0.08 18.97
CA ILE A 458 18.96 0.68 17.78
C ILE A 458 18.63 2.12 18.12
N LEU A 459 19.12 3.08 17.32
CA LEU A 459 18.92 4.51 17.56
C LEU A 459 18.09 5.11 16.42
N ASP A 460 17.04 5.84 16.79
CA ASP A 460 16.11 6.48 15.88
C ASP A 460 16.35 8.00 15.86
N VAL A 461 17.02 8.50 14.81
CA VAL A 461 17.29 9.94 14.66
C VAL A 461 16.90 10.40 13.24
N PRO A 462 16.03 11.41 13.08
CA PRO A 462 15.27 12.15 14.10
C PRO A 462 14.13 11.34 14.76
N SER A 463 13.54 11.90 15.82
CA SER A 463 12.38 11.33 16.53
C SER A 463 11.11 11.34 15.67
N THR A 464 10.24 10.35 15.91
CA THR A 464 8.91 10.26 15.31
C THR A 464 7.98 11.31 15.92
N GLU A 465 7.47 12.22 15.11
CA GLU A 465 6.51 13.26 15.51
C GLU A 465 5.38 13.31 14.47
N ASP A 466 4.20 13.81 14.86
CA ASP A 466 3.05 14.02 13.96
C ASP A 466 2.58 12.76 13.21
N VAL A 467 2.25 11.72 13.97
CA VAL A 467 1.74 10.43 13.47
C VAL A 467 0.35 10.14 14.03
N PRO A 468 -0.54 9.45 13.29
CA PRO A 468 -1.90 9.14 13.73
C PRO A 468 -1.90 7.93 14.71
N GLY A 469 -1.24 8.08 15.85
CA GLY A 469 -0.99 7.05 16.86
C GLY A 469 0.11 7.47 17.86
N ILE A 470 0.75 6.50 18.51
CA ILE A 470 1.88 6.78 19.41
C ILE A 470 3.18 6.83 18.61
N GLY A 471 3.92 7.95 18.68
CA GLY A 471 5.30 8.03 18.22
C GLY A 471 6.25 7.40 19.25
N LEU A 472 7.19 6.57 18.80
CA LEU A 472 8.22 5.96 19.63
C LEU A 472 9.60 6.16 18.99
N SER A 473 10.55 6.68 19.74
CA SER A 473 11.95 6.84 19.29
C SER A 473 12.88 6.14 20.27
N ARG A 474 13.78 5.29 19.77
CA ARG A 474 14.85 4.67 20.56
C ARG A 474 16.05 5.59 20.59
N GLU A 475 16.49 5.94 21.79
CA GLU A 475 17.59 6.87 22.04
C GLU A 475 18.69 6.16 22.85
N ASP A 476 19.83 6.83 23.02
CA ASP A 476 20.93 6.28 23.83
C ASP A 476 20.53 6.18 25.31
N GLY A 477 20.14 4.98 25.74
CA GLY A 477 19.79 4.65 27.12
C GLY A 477 18.32 4.85 27.53
N PHE A 478 17.44 5.27 26.61
CA PHE A 478 16.01 5.39 26.87
C PHE A 478 15.17 5.25 25.60
N ILE A 479 13.87 5.06 25.76
CA ILE A 479 12.90 5.29 24.69
C ILE A 479 12.09 6.55 24.98
N ARG A 480 11.79 7.31 23.94
CA ARG A 480 10.85 8.42 23.97
C ARG A 480 9.51 7.93 23.43
N VAL A 481 8.44 8.15 24.18
CA VAL A 481 7.06 7.87 23.78
C VAL A 481 6.31 9.18 23.71
N LEU A 482 5.69 9.45 22.57
CA LEU A 482 5.05 10.73 22.27
C LEU A 482 3.64 10.49 21.73
N ASN A 483 2.66 11.13 22.36
CA ASN A 483 1.35 11.36 21.76
C ASN A 483 1.29 12.82 21.29
N TYR A 484 1.12 13.05 19.98
CA TYR A 484 1.35 14.35 19.37
C TYR A 484 0.06 15.18 19.26
N GLY A 485 0.06 16.37 19.85
CA GLY A 485 -1.11 17.20 20.10
C GLY A 485 -1.30 18.40 19.21
N ASN A 486 -0.96 18.33 17.93
CA ASN A 486 -1.22 19.42 16.98
C ASN A 486 -2.71 19.54 16.58
N ASN A 487 -3.57 19.26 17.53
CA ASN A 487 -5.00 19.37 17.47
C ASN A 487 -5.46 20.83 17.46
N SER A 488 -6.56 21.09 16.75
CA SER A 488 -7.24 22.37 16.82
C SER A 488 -7.95 22.55 18.17
N PHE A 489 -8.14 23.80 18.61
CA PHE A 489 -8.81 24.11 19.88
C PHE A 489 -10.19 23.42 19.98
N GLY A 490 -10.36 22.59 21.02
CA GLY A 490 -11.59 21.82 21.25
C GLY A 490 -11.55 20.39 20.73
N SER A 491 -10.48 19.99 20.05
CA SER A 491 -10.19 18.59 19.73
C SER A 491 -9.49 17.90 20.92
N LEU A 492 -9.62 16.58 20.98
CA LEU A 492 -9.12 15.74 22.06
C LEU A 492 -8.77 14.36 21.51
N GLU A 493 -7.65 13.85 21.96
CA GLU A 493 -7.20 12.47 21.74
C GLU A 493 -6.95 11.82 23.09
N ILE A 494 -7.54 10.66 23.31
CA ILE A 494 -7.35 9.86 24.52
C ILE A 494 -6.66 8.57 24.13
N SER A 495 -5.53 8.29 24.77
CA SER A 495 -4.81 7.02 24.65
C SER A 495 -4.51 6.47 26.04
N ASP A 496 -5.15 5.34 26.39
CA ASP A 496 -4.78 4.54 27.56
C ASP A 496 -3.97 3.33 27.09
N SER A 497 -2.65 3.40 27.27
CA SER A 497 -1.69 2.46 26.70
C SER A 497 -0.82 1.81 27.76
N LYS A 498 -0.64 0.50 27.71
CA LYS A 498 0.27 -0.25 28.57
C LYS A 498 1.55 -0.56 27.82
N ILE A 499 2.67 -0.03 28.30
CA ILE A 499 3.98 -0.21 27.69
C ILE A 499 4.67 -1.35 28.45
N ILE A 500 5.12 -2.38 27.72
CA ILE A 500 5.63 -3.62 28.29
C ILE A 500 7.01 -3.91 27.69
N PHE A 501 7.96 -4.25 28.55
CA PHE A 501 9.32 -4.61 28.18
C PHE A 501 9.52 -6.12 28.30
N ASN A 502 10.27 -6.69 27.35
CA ASN A 502 10.80 -8.05 27.39
C ASN A 502 12.33 -8.01 27.39
N ASP A 503 12.95 -8.83 28.23
CA ASP A 503 14.41 -8.85 28.45
C ASP A 503 15.03 -7.47 28.73
N ALA A 504 14.19 -6.57 29.24
CA ALA A 504 14.54 -5.22 29.67
C ALA A 504 13.71 -4.84 30.90
N ALA A 505 14.30 -4.00 31.73
CA ALA A 505 13.70 -3.45 32.94
C ALA A 505 13.69 -1.92 32.86
N ILE A 506 12.57 -1.31 33.23
CA ILE A 506 12.44 0.13 33.43
C ILE A 506 13.28 0.50 34.66
N GLU A 507 14.29 1.35 34.44
CA GLU A 507 15.15 1.89 35.51
C GLU A 507 14.44 3.06 36.19
N TYR A 508 14.00 4.04 35.39
CA TYR A 508 13.16 5.15 35.83
C TYR A 508 12.43 5.79 34.65
N ILE A 509 11.50 6.69 34.98
CA ILE A 509 10.70 7.44 34.01
C ILE A 509 10.87 8.94 34.27
N GLU A 510 10.89 9.71 33.20
CA GLU A 510 11.00 11.16 33.23
C GLU A 510 9.92 11.77 32.34
N ASN A 511 9.15 12.71 32.89
CA ASN A 511 8.22 13.50 32.09
C ASN A 511 9.03 14.43 31.19
N GLU A 512 8.72 14.45 29.89
CA GLU A 512 9.42 15.31 28.96
C GLU A 512 9.19 16.80 29.30
N SER A 513 10.08 17.66 28.81
CA SER A 513 10.04 19.10 29.11
C SER A 513 9.66 19.93 27.89
N GLY A 514 9.18 21.15 28.13
CA GLY A 514 8.88 22.09 27.05
C GLY A 514 7.52 21.85 26.41
N THR A 515 7.47 21.80 25.08
CA THR A 515 6.23 21.66 24.30
C THR A 515 5.67 20.23 24.27
N TYR A 516 6.44 19.26 24.76
CA TYR A 516 6.06 17.85 24.83
C TYR A 516 5.83 17.39 26.28
N GLN A 517 5.65 18.33 27.20
CA GLN A 517 5.46 17.98 28.60
C GLN A 517 4.06 17.44 28.84
N THR A 518 3.97 16.20 29.33
CA THR A 518 2.70 15.61 29.81
C THR A 518 2.19 16.37 31.04
N GLU A 519 0.89 16.62 31.16
CA GLU A 519 0.32 17.50 32.19
C GLU A 519 -0.01 16.79 33.52
N ASN A 520 0.84 17.01 34.53
CA ASN A 520 0.73 16.41 35.88
C ASN A 520 0.71 14.87 35.94
N PRO A 521 1.58 14.16 35.21
CA PRO A 521 1.46 12.71 34.97
C PRO A 521 1.68 11.80 36.19
N PHE A 522 1.85 12.34 37.40
CA PHE A 522 2.18 11.58 38.61
C PHE A 522 1.35 12.00 39.82
N ASP A 523 0.19 12.62 39.59
CA ASP A 523 -0.66 13.13 40.66
C ASP A 523 -1.79 12.17 41.07
N GLY A 524 -1.97 11.07 40.33
CA GLY A 524 -2.97 10.04 40.57
C GLY A 524 -4.36 10.42 40.07
N ILE A 525 -4.50 11.46 39.24
CA ILE A 525 -5.78 11.96 38.75
C ILE A 525 -5.97 11.59 37.28
N VAL A 526 -6.80 10.57 37.04
CA VAL A 526 -7.23 10.20 35.69
C VAL A 526 -8.59 10.83 35.38
N ASN A 527 -8.67 11.60 34.30
CA ASN A 527 -9.92 12.13 33.76
C ASN A 527 -9.80 12.45 32.25
N ASP A 528 -10.91 12.66 31.56
CA ASP A 528 -10.92 12.91 30.11
C ASP A 528 -10.65 14.38 29.73
N GLY A 529 -10.12 15.19 30.64
CA GLY A 529 -9.69 16.57 30.39
C GLY A 529 -8.17 16.71 30.25
N ALA A 530 -7.71 17.89 29.80
CA ALA A 530 -6.30 18.26 29.59
C ALA A 530 -5.42 18.36 30.87
N GLY A 531 -5.80 17.65 31.92
CA GLY A 531 -5.00 17.52 33.14
C GLY A 531 -5.36 16.22 33.83
N GLY A 532 -5.73 15.22 33.03
CA GLY A 532 -6.03 13.88 33.47
C GLY A 532 -4.94 12.90 33.10
N ASP A 533 -3.80 13.35 32.59
CA ASP A 533 -2.70 12.47 32.22
C ASP A 533 -2.13 11.79 33.45
N GLU A 534 -1.81 10.50 33.32
CA GLU A 534 -1.27 9.72 34.43
C GLU A 534 -0.33 8.64 33.92
N ILE A 535 0.79 8.46 34.62
CA ILE A 535 1.77 7.43 34.38
C ILE A 535 1.91 6.59 35.64
N THR A 536 1.50 5.32 35.55
CA THR A 536 1.55 4.37 36.66
C THR A 536 2.53 3.24 36.34
N LEU A 537 3.62 3.13 37.10
CA LEU A 537 4.48 1.95 37.05
C LEU A 537 3.70 0.73 37.57
N LEU A 538 3.66 -0.33 36.77
CA LEU A 538 3.04 -1.59 37.14
C LEU A 538 4.05 -2.48 37.89
N THR A 539 3.57 -3.54 38.52
CA THR A 539 4.41 -4.38 39.41
C THR A 539 5.54 -5.04 38.60
N GLY A 540 6.76 -4.99 39.13
CA GLY A 540 7.91 -5.72 38.57
C GLY A 540 8.76 -4.96 37.56
N SER A 541 8.70 -3.61 37.47
CA SER A 541 9.58 -2.78 36.62
C SER A 541 9.63 -3.16 35.13
N GLN A 542 8.72 -3.99 34.62
CA GLN A 542 8.69 -4.40 33.22
C GLN A 542 7.52 -3.80 32.46
N SER A 543 6.62 -3.09 33.13
CA SER A 543 5.54 -2.40 32.45
C SER A 543 5.09 -1.15 33.17
N LEU A 544 4.50 -0.24 32.41
CA LEU A 544 3.83 0.94 32.92
C LEU A 544 2.54 1.18 32.14
N LEU A 545 1.61 1.87 32.77
CA LEU A 545 0.41 2.40 32.14
C LEU A 545 0.64 3.88 31.86
N PHE A 546 0.57 4.27 30.59
CA PHE A 546 0.62 5.65 30.14
C PHE A 546 -0.77 6.06 29.65
N GLN A 547 -1.39 6.97 30.37
CA GLN A 547 -2.73 7.45 30.10
C GLN A 547 -2.64 8.92 29.72
N SER A 548 -2.87 9.25 28.46
CA SER A 548 -2.63 10.57 27.88
C SER A 548 -3.91 11.17 27.30
N ARG A 549 -4.10 12.49 27.47
CA ARG A 549 -5.24 13.30 27.05
C ARG A 549 -4.73 14.51 26.28
N VAL A 550 -4.23 14.21 25.10
CA VAL A 550 -3.70 15.20 24.19
C VAL A 550 -4.82 16.13 23.73
N THR A 551 -4.66 17.41 24.03
CA THR A 551 -5.43 18.48 23.42
C THR A 551 -4.51 19.26 22.49
N VAL A 552 -4.27 20.55 22.73
CA VAL A 552 -3.38 21.39 21.90
C VAL A 552 -1.89 21.20 22.26
N ALA A 553 -1.60 20.63 23.42
CA ALA A 553 -0.26 20.31 23.88
C ALA A 553 0.03 18.82 23.66
N ASN A 554 1.31 18.48 23.45
CA ASN A 554 1.74 17.10 23.24
C ASN A 554 2.12 16.45 24.57
N ASP A 555 1.96 15.13 24.65
CA ASP A 555 2.29 14.35 25.84
C ASP A 555 3.49 13.44 25.55
N GLY A 556 4.64 13.81 26.09
CA GLY A 556 5.91 13.10 25.96
C GLY A 556 6.36 12.46 27.27
N LEU A 557 6.87 11.23 27.15
CA LEU A 557 7.41 10.42 28.24
C LEU A 557 8.75 9.82 27.83
N LEU A 558 9.77 9.96 28.69
CA LEU A 558 11.05 9.29 28.56
C LEU A 558 11.11 8.08 29.49
N ILE A 559 11.43 6.91 28.96
CA ILE A 559 11.51 5.65 29.71
C ILE A 559 12.94 5.13 29.62
N TYR A 560 13.69 5.29 30.71
CA TYR A 560 15.04 4.76 30.85
C TYR A 560 14.96 3.28 31.17
N TRP A 561 15.72 2.47 30.45
CA TRP A 561 15.67 1.02 30.55
C TRP A 561 17.08 0.43 30.57
N GLN A 562 17.19 -0.77 31.15
CA GLN A 562 18.42 -1.55 31.17
C GLN A 562 18.12 -2.99 30.74
N ARG A 563 19.11 -3.68 30.18
CA ARG A 563 19.00 -5.09 29.81
C ARG A 563 18.75 -5.97 31.05
N GLY A 564 17.89 -6.96 30.87
CA GLY A 564 17.64 -8.02 31.85
C GLY A 564 16.31 -7.89 32.58
N ASN A 565 15.89 -8.99 33.18
CA ASN A 565 14.75 -9.04 34.09
C ASN A 565 15.20 -8.43 35.44
N PRO A 566 14.44 -7.54 36.10
CA PRO A 566 14.86 -6.97 37.38
C PRO A 566 15.21 -8.09 38.37
N GLU A 567 16.49 -8.17 38.73
CA GLU A 567 17.01 -9.20 39.64
C GLU A 567 16.20 -9.19 40.95
N GLY A 568 15.38 -10.22 41.17
CA GLY A 568 14.67 -10.44 42.43
C GLY A 568 13.18 -10.78 42.34
N VAL A 569 12.54 -10.76 41.17
CA VAL A 569 11.18 -11.29 41.01
C VAL A 569 11.28 -12.76 40.59
N VAL A 570 11.25 -13.65 41.58
CA VAL A 570 11.10 -15.10 41.35
C VAL A 570 9.77 -15.31 40.64
N ASP A 571 9.81 -15.91 39.46
CA ASP A 571 8.63 -16.31 38.69
C ASP A 571 7.74 -17.20 39.56
N PRO A 572 6.53 -16.75 39.95
CA PRO A 572 5.64 -17.52 40.83
C PRO A 572 5.07 -18.77 40.15
N ASP A 573 5.21 -18.91 38.83
CA ASP A 573 4.68 -20.03 38.06
C ASP A 573 5.75 -21.10 37.73
N SER A 574 7.00 -20.91 38.19
CA SER A 574 7.98 -21.99 38.23
C SER A 574 7.67 -22.97 39.37
N GLU A 575 6.80 -23.95 39.11
CA GLU A 575 6.58 -25.10 39.99
C GLU A 575 7.82 -26.01 40.01
N ASP A 576 8.91 -25.56 40.63
CA ASP A 576 10.03 -26.43 40.99
C ASP A 576 9.66 -27.24 42.24
N ASP A 577 9.27 -28.49 41.97
CA ASP A 577 8.96 -29.59 42.88
C ASP A 577 10.11 -29.84 43.90
N PRO A 578 9.91 -29.62 45.21
CA PRO A 578 10.97 -29.79 46.19
C PRO A 578 10.92 -31.19 46.80
N ASP A 579 11.34 -32.21 46.04
CA ASP A 579 11.57 -33.56 46.58
C ASP A 579 12.85 -34.18 46.02
N GLY A 580 13.90 -34.22 46.85
CA GLY A 580 15.16 -34.86 46.48
C GLY A 580 16.26 -34.82 47.54
N SER A 581 16.10 -35.64 48.59
CA SER A 581 17.08 -36.10 49.59
C SER A 581 18.57 -36.01 49.16
N ASP A 582 19.43 -35.34 49.91
CA ASP A 582 20.22 -35.90 51.04
C ASP A 582 20.99 -37.18 50.66
N ASP A 583 22.27 -37.03 50.31
CA ASP A 583 23.28 -38.02 50.67
C ASP A 583 24.69 -37.39 50.74
N THR A 584 25.33 -37.71 51.84
CA THR A 584 26.61 -37.25 52.38
C THR A 584 27.84 -37.74 51.61
N ASP A 585 28.88 -36.90 51.49
CA ASP A 585 30.28 -37.36 51.61
C ASP A 585 31.25 -36.23 52.04
N PRO A 586 31.97 -36.36 53.19
CA PRO A 586 33.06 -35.48 53.57
C PRO A 586 34.42 -36.20 53.51
N GLY A 587 35.34 -35.71 52.67
CA GLY A 587 36.73 -36.20 52.66
C GLY A 587 37.66 -35.31 51.84
N THR A 588 38.31 -34.33 52.47
CA THR A 588 39.73 -34.30 52.89
C THR A 588 40.73 -33.88 51.79
N ASP A 589 41.40 -32.76 52.09
CA ASP A 589 42.83 -32.42 51.94
C ASP A 589 43.49 -32.62 50.56
N THR A 590 44.26 -31.70 49.98
CA THR A 590 45.40 -30.96 50.53
C THR A 590 45.79 -29.83 49.57
N ASP A 591 46.19 -28.69 50.15
CA ASP A 591 47.37 -27.86 49.82
C ASP A 591 47.76 -27.65 48.34
N ASP A 592 47.75 -26.39 47.87
CA ASP A 592 49.03 -25.76 47.55
C ASP A 592 48.94 -24.22 47.50
N ASP A 593 50.03 -23.63 47.98
CA ASP A 593 50.26 -22.23 48.31
C ASP A 593 50.28 -21.29 47.09
N SER A 594 49.83 -20.04 47.26
CA SER A 594 50.74 -18.88 47.22
C SER A 594 50.01 -17.55 47.47
N ASP A 595 50.47 -16.89 48.53
CA ASP A 595 50.24 -15.50 48.88
C ASP A 595 50.57 -14.54 47.73
N THR A 596 49.82 -13.44 47.61
CA THR A 596 50.36 -12.08 47.85
C THR A 596 49.26 -11.02 47.85
N ASP A 597 49.13 -10.35 48.99
CA ASP A 597 48.42 -9.09 49.15
C ASP A 597 49.04 -7.98 48.29
N SER A 598 48.22 -7.14 47.66
CA SER A 598 48.51 -5.70 47.59
C SER A 598 47.27 -4.91 47.16
N ASP A 599 46.83 -4.04 48.06
CA ASP A 599 45.89 -2.94 47.84
C ASP A 599 46.31 -2.03 46.68
N GLY A 600 45.34 -1.38 46.03
CA GLY A 600 45.60 -0.17 45.26
C GLY A 600 44.55 0.15 44.20
N GLY A 601 43.54 0.93 44.59
CA GLY A 601 42.63 1.57 43.64
C GLY A 601 43.34 2.50 42.66
N GLY A 602 42.75 2.65 41.48
CA GLY A 602 43.15 3.58 40.45
C GLY A 602 42.17 3.54 39.29
N ASP A 603 41.27 4.52 39.27
CA ASP A 603 40.58 5.14 38.14
C ASP A 603 40.57 4.36 36.82
N ILE A 604 39.40 3.80 36.49
CA ILE A 604 39.07 3.35 35.14
C ILE A 604 38.90 4.62 34.30
N ALA A 605 39.97 4.97 33.60
CA ALA A 605 39.92 5.95 32.53
C ALA A 605 38.94 5.46 31.46
N GLU A 606 38.15 6.39 30.91
CA GLU A 606 37.37 6.26 29.68
C GLU A 606 38.01 5.24 28.73
N GLU A 607 37.33 4.11 28.54
CA GLU A 607 37.67 3.20 27.46
C GLU A 607 37.47 3.97 26.15
N THR A 608 38.58 4.21 25.46
CA THR A 608 38.58 4.56 24.06
C THR A 608 37.75 3.51 23.31
N PRO A 609 36.80 3.91 22.45
CA PRO A 609 35.97 2.98 21.68
C PRO A 609 36.84 1.92 20.99
N ASP A 610 36.39 0.66 21.06
CA ASP A 610 37.02 -0.47 20.39
C ASP A 610 37.34 -0.10 18.92
N PRO A 611 38.62 -0.11 18.50
CA PRO A 611 39.01 0.26 17.15
C PRO A 611 38.54 -0.73 16.06
N CYS A 612 37.76 -1.76 16.41
CA CYS A 612 37.12 -2.68 15.47
C CYS A 612 35.69 -2.27 15.07
N GLY A 613 35.19 -1.10 15.49
CA GLY A 613 33.75 -0.84 15.53
C GLY A 613 32.98 -0.57 14.24
N ILE A 614 33.58 -0.06 13.15
CA ILE A 614 32.81 0.21 11.92
C ILE A 614 33.72 0.11 10.69
N PRO A 615 33.46 -0.79 9.72
CA PRO A 615 34.34 -1.00 8.55
C PRO A 615 34.35 0.20 7.58
N TYR A 616 33.39 1.12 7.69
CA TYR A 616 33.32 2.35 6.91
C TYR A 616 32.57 3.47 7.65
N THR A 617 32.69 4.71 7.20
CA THR A 617 31.88 5.85 7.64
C THR A 617 31.18 6.50 6.45
N ILE A 618 29.98 7.04 6.65
CA ILE A 618 29.26 7.80 5.62
C ILE A 618 29.19 9.26 6.04
N ASN A 619 29.62 10.18 5.16
CA ASN A 619 29.53 11.62 5.41
C ASN A 619 29.19 12.35 4.10
N GLN A 620 28.03 13.03 4.07
CA GLN A 620 27.57 13.81 2.91
C GLN A 620 27.56 13.02 1.59
N GLY A 621 27.09 11.76 1.64
CA GLY A 621 27.03 10.88 0.46
C GLY A 621 28.38 10.29 0.02
N ARG A 622 29.45 10.48 0.79
CA ARG A 622 30.75 9.82 0.59
C ARG A 622 30.95 8.72 1.61
N ILE A 623 31.45 7.57 1.16
CA ILE A 623 31.76 6.42 2.02
C ILE A 623 33.27 6.38 2.23
N THR A 624 33.76 6.48 3.46
CA THR A 624 35.18 6.30 3.79
C THR A 624 35.39 4.92 4.39
N VAL A 625 36.22 4.10 3.76
CA VAL A 625 36.58 2.76 4.20
C VAL A 625 37.55 2.89 5.38
N ASN A 626 37.23 2.35 6.56
CA ASN A 626 38.03 2.52 7.77
C ASN A 626 39.13 1.46 7.90
N GLU A 627 38.96 0.30 7.27
CA GLU A 627 39.92 -0.81 7.24
C GLU A 627 39.96 -1.47 5.85
N PRO A 628 41.04 -2.17 5.45
CA PRO A 628 41.08 -2.83 4.15
C PRO A 628 39.90 -3.78 3.94
N ALA A 629 39.11 -3.58 2.87
CA ALA A 629 37.87 -4.31 2.66
C ALA A 629 37.59 -4.62 1.18
N ASP A 630 36.79 -5.66 0.96
CA ASP A 630 36.24 -6.00 -0.34
C ASP A 630 34.89 -5.28 -0.53
N ILE A 631 34.75 -4.54 -1.62
CA ILE A 631 33.60 -3.70 -1.90
C ILE A 631 32.80 -4.28 -3.04
N THR A 632 31.58 -4.70 -2.76
CA THR A 632 30.61 -5.10 -3.78
C THR A 632 29.70 -3.92 -4.12
N VAL A 633 29.64 -3.54 -5.39
CA VAL A 633 28.59 -2.67 -5.94
C VAL A 633 27.53 -3.55 -6.60
N ARG A 634 26.28 -3.40 -6.17
CA ARG A 634 25.11 -4.03 -6.78
C ARG A 634 24.17 -2.94 -7.29
N THR A 635 23.79 -2.99 -8.56
CA THR A 635 22.78 -2.09 -9.11
C THR A 635 21.42 -2.73 -8.99
N LEU A 636 20.43 -2.00 -8.47
CA LEU A 636 19.05 -2.51 -8.33
C LEU A 636 18.23 -2.31 -9.61
N GLY A 637 18.60 -1.35 -10.45
CA GLY A 637 17.97 -1.07 -11.74
C GLY A 637 18.37 0.31 -12.25
N SER A 638 18.17 0.54 -13.53
CA SER A 638 18.23 1.87 -14.13
C SER A 638 17.23 1.97 -15.26
N TYR A 639 16.60 3.13 -15.38
CA TYR A 639 15.69 3.43 -16.48
C TYR A 639 15.81 4.91 -16.81
N SER A 640 16.16 5.21 -18.05
CA SER A 640 16.24 6.59 -18.53
C SER A 640 15.79 6.66 -19.98
N THR A 641 14.97 7.64 -20.32
CA THR A 641 14.44 7.85 -21.67
C THR A 641 14.69 9.27 -22.15
N TYR A 642 14.73 9.47 -23.46
CA TYR A 642 14.82 10.82 -24.05
C TYR A 642 13.47 11.55 -23.98
N GLY A 643 13.09 12.03 -22.79
CA GLY A 643 11.76 12.57 -22.49
C GLY A 643 10.74 11.49 -22.15
N SER A 644 9.51 11.88 -21.78
CA SER A 644 8.48 10.96 -21.25
C SER A 644 8.02 9.85 -22.19
N ARG A 645 8.39 9.92 -23.48
CA ARG A 645 8.10 8.92 -24.53
C ARG A 645 9.29 8.71 -25.48
N GLY A 646 10.49 9.10 -25.08
CA GLY A 646 11.68 8.92 -25.89
C GLY A 646 12.16 7.47 -25.93
N PRO A 647 13.05 7.13 -26.87
CA PRO A 647 13.81 5.89 -26.77
C PRO A 647 14.56 5.86 -25.44
N GLU A 648 14.70 4.65 -24.90
CA GLU A 648 15.58 4.36 -23.78
C GLU A 648 17.01 4.77 -24.12
N ILE A 649 17.68 5.39 -23.16
CA ILE A 649 19.08 5.80 -23.28
C ILE A 649 19.89 4.94 -22.34
N SER A 650 21.00 4.42 -22.87
CA SER A 650 21.87 3.59 -22.07
C SER A 650 22.47 4.37 -20.91
N THR A 651 22.44 3.74 -19.75
CA THR A 651 22.99 4.29 -18.52
C THR A 651 24.26 3.53 -18.15
N TYR A 652 25.27 4.27 -17.69
CA TYR A 652 26.57 3.71 -17.33
C TYR A 652 26.93 4.21 -15.93
N LEU A 653 27.36 3.28 -15.08
CA LEU A 653 27.77 3.59 -13.72
C LEU A 653 29.28 3.70 -13.63
N HIS A 654 29.73 4.72 -12.91
CA HIS A 654 31.13 4.94 -12.60
C HIS A 654 31.27 5.04 -11.08
N ALA A 655 32.31 4.44 -10.53
CA ALA A 655 32.66 4.59 -9.11
C ALA A 655 34.08 5.12 -8.98
N SER A 656 34.28 6.02 -8.03
CA SER A 656 35.60 6.43 -7.57
C SER A 656 35.91 5.79 -6.22
N PHE A 657 37.17 5.43 -5.97
CA PHE A 657 37.66 4.93 -4.67
C PHE A 657 38.72 5.87 -4.04
N ASP A 658 38.92 7.04 -4.65
CA ASP A 658 39.91 8.05 -4.27
C ASP A 658 39.29 9.46 -4.14
N GLY A 659 38.01 9.51 -3.75
CA GLY A 659 37.28 10.75 -3.46
C GLY A 659 36.95 11.59 -4.69
N GLY A 660 36.80 10.96 -5.85
CA GLY A 660 36.46 11.59 -7.13
C GLY A 660 37.67 12.01 -7.98
N THR A 661 38.87 11.56 -7.64
CA THR A 661 40.10 11.90 -8.39
C THR A 661 40.22 11.06 -9.66
N SER A 662 39.83 9.80 -9.59
CA SER A 662 39.71 8.88 -10.72
C SER A 662 38.41 8.09 -10.64
N TYR A 663 37.83 7.80 -11.81
CA TYR A 663 36.61 7.03 -11.95
C TYR A 663 36.89 5.75 -12.73
N GLN A 664 36.38 4.64 -12.21
CA GLN A 664 36.37 3.35 -12.88
C GLN A 664 34.97 3.11 -13.42
N THR A 665 34.88 2.67 -14.68
CA THR A 665 33.60 2.25 -15.25
C THR A 665 33.25 0.90 -14.68
N LEU A 666 32.02 0.76 -14.20
CA LEU A 666 31.49 -0.52 -13.75
C LEU A 666 30.91 -1.31 -14.93
N PHE A 667 30.79 -2.62 -14.74
CA PHE A 667 30.07 -3.55 -15.64
C PHE A 667 30.53 -3.50 -17.11
N GLU A 668 31.83 -3.27 -17.33
CA GLU A 668 32.46 -3.28 -18.67
C GLU A 668 31.83 -2.31 -19.68
N TYR A 669 31.27 -1.17 -19.22
CA TYR A 669 30.60 -0.20 -20.11
C TYR A 669 29.38 -0.79 -20.83
N ARG A 670 28.68 -1.72 -20.16
CA ARG A 670 27.38 -2.20 -20.62
C ARG A 670 26.28 -1.29 -20.08
N ASP A 671 25.17 -1.28 -20.80
CA ASP A 671 23.92 -0.76 -20.26
C ASP A 671 23.56 -1.53 -19.00
N ILE A 672 22.97 -0.83 -18.03
CA ILE A 672 22.63 -1.40 -16.73
C ILE A 672 21.13 -1.66 -16.74
N ASP A 673 20.77 -2.93 -16.61
CA ASP A 673 19.37 -3.38 -16.68
C ASP A 673 18.83 -3.78 -15.29
N GLY A 674 19.69 -3.80 -14.25
CA GLY A 674 19.37 -4.18 -12.89
C GLY A 674 19.86 -5.59 -12.54
N GLY A 675 20.29 -5.77 -11.29
CA GLY A 675 20.80 -7.05 -10.78
C GLY A 675 22.30 -7.28 -11.03
N GLU A 676 23.01 -6.40 -11.74
CA GLU A 676 24.45 -6.52 -11.94
C GLU A 676 25.24 -6.32 -10.64
N ARG A 677 26.32 -7.09 -10.50
CA ARG A 677 27.21 -7.07 -9.34
C ARG A 677 28.67 -7.00 -9.79
N GLN A 678 29.45 -6.10 -9.19
CA GLN A 678 30.90 -6.02 -9.38
C GLN A 678 31.60 -5.89 -8.02
N THR A 679 32.63 -6.70 -7.79
CA THR A 679 33.39 -6.69 -6.53
C THR A 679 34.80 -6.15 -6.77
N PHE A 680 35.24 -5.27 -5.88
CA PHE A 680 36.57 -4.70 -5.83
C PHE A 680 37.25 -5.19 -4.55
N SER A 681 38.26 -6.03 -4.71
CA SER A 681 38.97 -6.58 -3.55
C SER A 681 40.10 -5.66 -3.07
N ASP A 682 40.44 -5.79 -1.79
CA ASP A 682 41.58 -5.12 -1.15
C ASP A 682 41.56 -3.58 -1.27
N ILE A 683 40.38 -2.95 -1.15
CA ILE A 683 40.29 -1.49 -1.09
C ILE A 683 40.92 -1.00 0.21
N ALA A 684 41.90 -0.10 0.12
CA ALA A 684 42.69 0.32 1.26
C ALA A 684 41.87 1.13 2.29
N SER A 685 42.23 1.01 3.57
CA SER A 685 41.78 1.93 4.61
C SER A 685 42.07 3.39 4.23
N GLY A 686 41.11 4.27 4.49
CA GLY A 686 41.09 5.68 4.12
C GLY A 686 40.58 5.95 2.69
N SER A 687 40.31 4.93 1.88
CA SER A 687 39.69 5.11 0.55
C SER A 687 38.32 5.77 0.69
N THR A 688 38.03 6.71 -0.21
CA THR A 688 36.74 7.42 -0.23
C THR A 688 36.00 7.07 -1.50
N ILE A 689 34.83 6.46 -1.35
CA ILE A 689 33.94 6.07 -2.44
C ILE A 689 33.05 7.25 -2.78
N THR A 690 32.94 7.55 -4.08
CA THR A 690 32.07 8.61 -4.61
C THR A 690 31.46 8.17 -5.93
#